data_AF-A0A3Q1BWW9-F1
#
_entry.id   AF-A0A3Q1BWW9-F1
#
_cell.length_a   1.000
_cell.length_b   1.000
_cell.length_c   1.000
_cell.angle_alpha   90.00
_cell.angle_beta   90.00
_cell.angle_gamma   90.00
#
_symmetry.space_group_name_H-M   'P 1'
#
loop_
_entity.id
_entity.type
_entity.pdbx_description
1 polymer ?
#
loop_
_entity_poly.entity_id
_entity_poly.type
_entity_poly.pdbx_seq_one_letter_code
_entity_poly.pdbx_strand_id
1 'polypeptide(L)'
;MKRTAATQYVVTRPLYSEEAFAEEHEKVYRQRKTILDHIKQYFTWDAKRAKNAALSLLPIIGWVKIYQIKQWLLGDIVSGISTGLVAVLQGLAYCLLASLPVRYGLFSAFFPVIIYFFLGTSRHISVGPFPVLCLMIGSVVTRLVPDGGLAMNITGLEGLTIDEQRVVVASSVTFLAGIIQLAMGVLQVGFVVMYLSDTLVSGFTTAAAIHILVSQLKFVLGLQVPGISGPLSIIYTLEIIFNKITSTNVCDVVIALVIMVVVFIVKELNDRYKSKLPVPIPIEVIMTVIACGVSYAFDFRARYGINTVGDIPEGYETPMAPNLHIIQLTAGDAVPMAIVGFAVAFSVAKVYSVKHDYTIDGNQELIAFGVSNIFGASFRSFAASTALSRSAVQESTGGKTQVAGLLSAIIVMIVTLSVGFLLDPLPTSVLGAVVIVNLKGMLMQFREVPYLWRRDKPDCVVWLGTCILSIFLGLDLGLAAGLGVELISVVLRTQFPRCSVLVNIKGTDIYKDRKDYTNIYDPEGVMIFRIPSPIFFANIEFFRTKLVEALGFNPLRVLRKRNKAVRRIRKLLKKGELQWTSTGFLNTSFKPIKESEDESNMEELDLPTDFKDLPARIDWNAELPVNLSVPPVEIHSLILDFAAVSFLDISALTGLKTLLRELIRVEVDVYIVACDSYILEKLHDCSFFDDEVQPSMFFLTLHDAMLHILEKHPESTEKKSDHDMIITTVTVHNPRVSLRSRDKNAPEPETKF
;
A
#
# COMPACT_ATOMS: atom_id res chain seq x y z
N MET A 1 -14.75 -29.26 31.19
CA MET A 1 -14.76 -27.78 31.33
C MET A 1 -16.14 -27.35 31.81
N LYS A 2 -16.28 -26.99 33.09
CA LYS A 2 -17.52 -26.35 33.59
C LYS A 2 -17.63 -25.00 32.87
N ARG A 3 -18.64 -24.83 32.01
CA ARG A 3 -18.98 -23.50 31.46
C ARG A 3 -19.19 -22.57 32.66
N THR A 4 -18.31 -21.58 32.82
CA THR A 4 -18.55 -20.42 33.66
C THR A 4 -19.95 -19.90 33.37
N ALA A 5 -20.71 -19.57 34.42
CA ALA A 5 -22.08 -19.06 34.32
C ALA A 5 -22.16 -18.02 33.19
N ALA A 6 -22.89 -18.35 32.12
CA ALA A 6 -23.00 -17.47 30.97
C ALA A 6 -23.70 -16.19 31.44
N THR A 7 -23.00 -15.05 31.34
CA THR A 7 -23.61 -13.73 31.52
C THR A 7 -24.74 -13.58 30.50
N GLN A 8 -25.97 -13.40 30.98
CA GLN A 8 -27.14 -13.24 30.12
C GLN A 8 -27.17 -11.82 29.54
N TYR A 9 -27.42 -11.69 28.23
CA TYR A 9 -27.60 -10.41 27.54
C TYR A 9 -29.10 -10.12 27.40
N VAL A 10 -29.58 -9.09 28.11
CA VAL A 10 -30.99 -8.67 28.08
C VAL A 10 -31.02 -7.17 27.80
N VAL A 11 -31.68 -6.80 26.71
CA VAL A 11 -31.87 -5.40 26.31
C VAL A 11 -33.37 -5.18 26.12
N THR A 12 -33.89 -4.09 26.69
CA THR A 12 -35.29 -3.68 26.54
C THR A 12 -35.31 -2.18 26.32
N ARG A 13 -35.67 -1.75 25.11
CA ARG A 13 -35.72 -0.35 24.67
C ARG A 13 -36.77 -0.20 23.57
N PRO A 14 -37.25 1.01 23.27
CA PRO A 14 -38.10 1.23 22.12
C PRO A 14 -37.34 1.00 20.79
N LEU A 15 -38.13 0.84 19.73
CA LEU A 15 -37.68 0.76 18.34
C LEU A 15 -37.22 2.14 17.87
N TYR A 16 -36.05 2.21 17.23
CA TYR A 16 -35.52 3.47 16.71
C TYR A 16 -35.22 3.40 15.21
N SER A 17 -35.77 4.36 14.45
CA SER A 17 -35.21 4.80 13.17
C SER A 17 -34.14 5.87 13.40
N GLU A 18 -33.32 6.17 12.40
CA GLU A 18 -32.32 7.25 12.49
C GLU A 18 -32.97 8.60 12.79
N GLU A 19 -34.12 8.89 12.17
CA GLU A 19 -34.89 10.11 12.43
C GLU A 19 -35.41 10.17 13.87
N ALA A 20 -36.08 9.10 14.35
CA ALA A 20 -36.63 9.05 15.70
C ALA A 20 -35.53 9.16 16.77
N PHE A 21 -34.35 8.57 16.50
CA PHE A 21 -33.22 8.68 17.41
C PHE A 21 -32.63 10.09 17.43
N ALA A 22 -32.52 10.76 16.28
CA ALA A 22 -32.02 12.13 16.17
C ALA A 22 -32.98 13.18 16.77
N GLU A 23 -34.29 12.90 16.79
CA GLU A 23 -35.28 13.74 17.47
C GLU A 23 -35.16 13.65 19.00
N GLU A 24 -34.92 12.45 19.54
CA GLU A 24 -34.78 12.25 20.99
C GLU A 24 -33.38 12.64 21.50
N HIS A 25 -32.35 12.52 20.67
CA HIS A 25 -30.95 12.78 21.02
C HIS A 25 -30.34 13.86 20.13
N GLU A 26 -30.06 15.02 20.71
CA GLU A 26 -29.51 16.18 19.98
C GLU A 26 -28.15 15.86 19.31
N LYS A 27 -28.09 16.05 17.99
CA LYS A 27 -26.89 15.76 17.20
C LYS A 27 -25.93 16.95 17.22
N VAL A 28 -24.72 16.74 17.75
CA VAL A 28 -23.64 17.74 17.70
C VAL A 28 -22.94 17.69 16.35
N TYR A 29 -23.23 18.67 15.48
CA TYR A 29 -22.55 18.80 14.19
C TYR A 29 -21.11 19.30 14.37
N ARG A 30 -20.13 18.48 13.97
CA ARG A 30 -18.73 18.88 13.94
C ARG A 30 -18.45 19.66 12.66
N GLN A 31 -18.19 20.97 12.77
CA GLN A 31 -17.73 21.75 11.63
C GLN A 31 -16.37 21.22 11.14
N ARG A 32 -16.34 20.76 9.88
CA ARG A 32 -15.12 20.28 9.24
C ARG A 32 -14.28 21.47 8.80
N LYS A 33 -13.00 21.46 9.16
CA LYS A 33 -12.03 22.44 8.65
C LYS A 33 -11.89 22.23 7.14
N THR A 34 -12.08 23.29 6.36
CA THR A 34 -11.88 23.25 4.92
C THR A 34 -10.39 23.16 4.58
N ILE A 35 -10.05 22.79 3.34
CA ILE A 35 -8.66 22.84 2.84
C ILE A 35 -8.10 24.26 2.99
N LEU A 36 -8.95 25.27 2.79
CA LEU A 36 -8.62 26.68 3.03
C LEU A 36 -8.30 26.97 4.50
N ASP A 37 -9.02 26.37 5.44
CA ASP A 37 -8.70 26.47 6.87
C ASP A 37 -7.40 25.77 7.23
N HIS A 38 -7.08 24.65 6.58
CA HIS A 38 -5.79 23.98 6.72
C HIS A 38 -4.64 24.82 6.17
N ILE A 39 -4.82 25.46 5.00
CA ILE A 39 -3.84 26.38 4.42
C ILE A 39 -3.68 27.62 5.30
N LYS A 40 -4.77 28.23 5.74
CA LYS A 40 -4.77 29.38 6.66
C LYS A 40 -4.11 29.02 8.00
N GLN A 41 -4.33 27.81 8.51
CA GLN A 41 -3.64 27.28 9.68
C GLN A 41 -2.17 26.96 9.42
N TYR A 42 -1.77 26.64 8.19
CA TYR A 42 -0.38 26.42 7.81
C TYR A 42 0.40 27.73 7.71
N PHE A 43 -0.23 28.79 7.19
CA PHE A 43 0.37 30.13 7.06
C PHE A 43 0.28 30.99 8.33
N THR A 44 -0.54 30.63 9.32
CA THR A 44 -0.53 31.27 10.64
C THR A 44 0.64 30.74 11.47
N TRP A 45 1.75 31.45 11.39
CA TRP A 45 2.98 31.14 12.12
C TRP A 45 2.89 31.61 13.58
N ASP A 46 2.50 30.71 14.47
CA ASP A 46 2.71 30.90 15.91
C ASP A 46 4.17 30.52 16.27
N ALA A 47 4.81 31.30 17.15
CA ALA A 47 6.17 31.04 17.62
C ALA A 47 6.34 29.62 18.22
N LYS A 48 5.30 29.08 18.87
CA LYS A 48 5.28 27.70 19.38
C LYS A 48 5.31 26.66 18.24
N ARG A 49 4.66 26.95 17.13
CA ARG A 49 4.60 26.08 15.95
C ARG A 49 5.93 26.08 15.21
N ALA A 50 6.56 27.25 15.04
CA ALA A 50 7.89 27.36 14.48
C ALA A 50 8.94 26.61 15.32
N LYS A 51 8.85 26.71 16.65
CA LYS A 51 9.69 25.93 17.57
C LYS A 51 9.47 24.42 17.41
N ASN A 52 8.22 23.98 17.33
CA ASN A 52 7.91 22.55 17.15
C ASN A 52 8.36 22.03 15.78
N ALA A 53 8.22 22.85 14.72
CA ALA A 53 8.69 22.51 13.38
C ALA A 53 10.23 22.42 13.32
N ALA A 54 10.94 23.34 13.97
CA ALA A 54 12.40 23.27 14.09
C ALA A 54 12.86 22.04 14.89
N LEU A 55 12.12 21.67 15.94
CA LEU A 55 12.38 20.46 16.73
C LEU A 55 12.04 19.18 15.96
N SER A 56 11.03 19.18 15.10
CA SER A 56 10.71 18.02 14.25
C SER A 56 11.72 17.84 13.11
N LEU A 57 12.29 18.94 12.60
CA LEU A 57 13.32 18.91 11.56
C LEU A 57 14.66 18.32 12.07
N LEU A 58 14.91 18.37 13.37
CA LEU A 58 16.13 17.85 14.01
C LEU A 58 15.80 16.71 15.00
N PRO A 59 15.52 15.49 14.50
CA PRO A 59 15.25 14.32 15.35
C PRO A 59 16.35 14.01 16.35
N ILE A 60 17.60 14.44 16.07
CA ILE A 60 18.75 14.32 16.97
C ILE A 60 18.48 14.82 18.38
N ILE A 61 17.75 15.94 18.52
CA ILE A 61 17.46 16.54 19.81
C ILE A 61 16.55 15.63 20.65
N GLY A 62 15.68 14.86 19.99
CA GLY A 62 14.77 13.91 20.63
C GLY A 62 15.50 12.70 21.18
N TRP A 63 16.27 11.99 20.34
CA TRP A 63 16.89 10.74 20.76
C TRP A 63 18.14 10.93 21.63
N VAL A 64 18.90 12.03 21.47
CA VAL A 64 20.07 12.33 22.33
C VAL A 64 19.66 12.48 23.80
N LYS A 65 18.49 13.04 24.09
CA LYS A 65 17.97 13.18 25.47
C LYS A 65 17.61 11.85 26.12
N ILE A 66 17.25 10.85 25.32
CA ILE A 66 16.85 9.51 25.77
C ILE A 66 18.06 8.56 25.79
N TYR A 67 19.23 9.02 25.33
CA TYR A 67 20.40 8.18 25.13
C TYR A 67 20.99 7.65 26.46
N GLN A 68 20.97 6.33 26.62
CA GLN A 68 21.51 5.66 27.80
C GLN A 68 22.99 5.31 27.60
N ILE A 69 23.88 6.25 27.91
CA ILE A 69 25.34 6.15 27.65
C ILE A 69 25.92 4.82 28.16
N LYS A 70 25.58 4.39 29.38
CA LYS A 70 26.17 3.18 29.98
C LYS A 70 25.79 1.88 29.26
N GLN A 71 24.62 1.83 28.62
CA GLN A 71 24.10 0.61 28.01
C GLN A 71 24.29 0.57 26.50
N TRP A 72 24.10 1.70 25.81
CA TRP A 72 24.05 1.72 24.35
C TRP A 72 25.40 2.06 23.69
N LEU A 73 26.30 2.76 24.40
CA LEU A 73 27.56 3.23 23.82
C LEU A 73 28.46 2.08 23.34
N LEU A 74 28.59 1.01 24.13
CA LEU A 74 29.42 -0.13 23.74
C LEU A 74 28.87 -0.83 22.50
N GLY A 75 27.54 -1.00 22.43
CA GLY A 75 26.86 -1.56 21.25
C GLY A 75 27.07 -0.69 20.02
N ASP A 76 26.88 0.62 20.15
CA ASP A 76 27.07 1.58 19.06
C ASP A 76 28.54 1.67 18.59
N ILE A 77 29.53 1.51 19.49
CA ILE A 77 30.95 1.48 19.12
C ILE A 77 31.31 0.24 18.32
N VAL A 78 30.97 -0.94 18.84
CA VAL A 78 31.24 -2.21 18.14
C VAL A 78 30.52 -2.24 16.79
N SER A 79 29.29 -1.77 16.78
CA SER A 79 28.46 -1.66 15.58
C SER A 79 29.01 -0.66 14.57
N GLY A 80 29.43 0.53 15.02
CA GLY A 80 29.98 1.56 14.15
C GLY A 80 31.32 1.17 13.54
N ILE A 81 32.22 0.53 14.30
CA ILE A 81 33.48 0.00 13.77
C ILE A 81 33.21 -1.09 12.73
N SER A 82 32.37 -2.06 13.05
CA SER A 82 32.05 -3.17 12.14
C SER A 82 31.39 -2.67 10.84
N THR A 83 30.43 -1.75 10.98
CA THR A 83 29.70 -1.15 9.85
C THR A 83 30.61 -0.27 9.01
N GLY A 84 31.52 0.49 9.63
CA GLY A 84 32.52 1.32 8.96
C GLY A 84 33.47 0.51 8.09
N LEU A 85 33.98 -0.61 8.60
CA LEU A 85 34.86 -1.50 7.82
C LEU A 85 34.13 -2.09 6.60
N VAL A 86 32.87 -2.50 6.77
CA VAL A 86 32.04 -2.97 5.64
C VAL A 86 31.72 -1.83 4.67
N ALA A 87 31.48 -0.62 5.17
CA ALA A 87 31.21 0.57 4.36
C ALA A 87 32.39 0.97 3.48
N VAL A 88 33.62 0.83 3.96
CA VAL A 88 34.84 1.03 3.16
C VAL A 88 34.84 0.07 1.98
N LEU A 89 34.76 -1.25 2.22
CA LEU A 89 34.83 -2.26 1.17
C LEU A 89 33.71 -2.12 0.14
N GLN A 90 32.48 -1.91 0.61
CA GLN A 90 31.32 -1.75 -0.26
C GLN A 90 31.38 -0.42 -1.02
N GLY A 91 31.86 0.66 -0.40
CA GLY A 91 32.05 1.95 -1.06
C GLY A 91 32.99 1.82 -2.27
N LEU A 92 34.12 1.12 -2.09
CA LEU A 92 35.06 0.84 -3.17
C LEU A 92 34.41 0.02 -4.29
N ALA A 93 33.71 -1.06 -3.94
CA ALA A 93 33.04 -1.94 -4.90
C ALA A 93 31.93 -1.23 -5.70
N TYR A 94 31.13 -0.41 -5.03
CA TYR A 94 29.96 0.24 -5.64
C TYR A 94 30.36 1.45 -6.50
N CYS A 95 31.47 2.11 -6.20
CA CYS A 95 32.01 3.15 -7.07
C CYS A 95 32.41 2.61 -8.45
N LEU A 96 32.96 1.39 -8.50
CA LEU A 96 33.25 0.69 -9.76
C LEU A 96 31.99 0.35 -10.57
N LEU A 97 30.82 0.19 -9.93
CA LEU A 97 29.54 0.04 -10.62
C LEU A 97 29.04 1.34 -11.24
N ALA A 98 29.37 2.48 -10.61
CA ALA A 98 29.07 3.81 -11.13
C ALA A 98 30.05 4.26 -12.22
N SER A 99 31.00 3.41 -12.64
CA SER A 99 32.07 3.73 -13.59
C SER A 99 32.91 4.94 -13.13
N LEU A 100 33.13 5.06 -11.82
CA LEU A 100 33.90 6.15 -11.22
C LEU A 100 35.19 5.63 -10.57
N PRO A 101 36.21 6.49 -10.40
CA PRO A 101 37.40 6.16 -9.63
C PRO A 101 37.08 5.81 -8.18
N VAL A 102 37.71 4.77 -7.66
CA VAL A 102 37.32 4.08 -6.43
C VAL A 102 37.23 5.00 -5.19
N ARG A 103 38.05 6.05 -5.13
CA ARG A 103 38.09 7.02 -4.03
C ARG A 103 36.74 7.71 -3.75
N TYR A 104 35.93 7.96 -4.77
CA TYR A 104 34.66 8.68 -4.60
C TYR A 104 33.59 7.82 -3.91
N GLY A 105 33.79 6.50 -3.87
CA GLY A 105 33.02 5.58 -3.04
C GLY A 105 33.17 5.86 -1.56
N LEU A 106 34.39 6.20 -1.12
CA LEU A 106 34.68 6.55 0.27
C LEU A 106 34.06 7.91 0.64
N PHE A 107 34.08 8.87 -0.27
CA PHE A 107 33.43 10.19 -0.05
C PHE A 107 31.93 10.03 0.15
N SER A 108 31.32 9.16 -0.66
CA SER A 108 29.89 8.85 -0.59
C SER A 108 29.50 8.03 0.63
N ALA A 109 30.44 7.32 1.24
CA ALA A 109 30.26 6.63 2.52
C ALA A 109 30.52 7.54 3.74
N PHE A 110 30.99 8.78 3.52
CA PHE A 110 31.33 9.73 4.59
C PHE A 110 30.35 10.91 4.66
N PHE A 111 30.30 11.77 3.63
CA PHE A 111 29.59 13.05 3.69
C PHE A 111 28.08 12.91 3.92
N PRO A 112 27.35 12.04 3.22
CA PRO A 112 25.91 11.89 3.41
C PRO A 112 25.54 11.37 4.81
N VAL A 113 26.42 10.55 5.42
CA VAL A 113 26.18 9.96 6.75
C VAL A 113 26.21 11.01 7.85
N ILE A 114 27.09 12.01 7.74
CA ILE A 114 27.18 13.11 8.70
C ILE A 114 25.88 13.90 8.73
N ILE A 115 25.30 14.20 7.57
CA ILE A 115 24.04 14.95 7.50
C ILE A 115 22.87 14.10 7.99
N TYR A 116 22.84 12.82 7.60
CA TYR A 116 21.81 11.90 8.05
C TYR A 116 21.80 11.72 9.58
N PHE A 117 22.96 11.76 10.24
CA PHE A 117 23.06 11.71 11.70
C PHE A 117 22.23 12.81 12.40
N PHE A 118 22.13 14.00 11.81
CA PHE A 118 21.36 15.11 12.38
C PHE A 118 19.87 15.07 12.01
N LEU A 119 19.55 14.69 10.78
CA LEU A 119 18.21 14.83 10.19
C LEU A 119 17.39 13.53 10.15
N GLY A 120 18.05 12.37 10.22
CA GLY A 120 17.42 11.06 10.08
C GLY A 120 16.55 10.68 11.29
N THR A 121 15.42 10.03 11.02
CA THR A 121 14.52 9.51 12.06
C THR A 121 14.84 8.07 12.44
N SER A 122 15.36 7.29 11.48
CA SER A 122 15.67 5.89 11.71
C SER A 122 16.92 5.71 12.56
N ARG A 123 16.90 4.73 13.46
CA ARG A 123 18.00 4.48 14.41
C ARG A 123 19.05 3.47 13.93
N HIS A 124 18.68 2.56 13.02
CA HIS A 124 19.49 1.38 12.69
C HIS A 124 19.98 1.35 11.24
N ILE A 125 19.54 2.29 10.40
CA ILE A 125 19.96 2.29 8.99
C ILE A 125 21.35 2.86 8.82
N SER A 126 22.12 2.26 7.90
CA SER A 126 23.44 2.72 7.50
C SER A 126 23.35 3.40 6.12
N VAL A 127 23.56 4.71 6.10
CA VAL A 127 23.54 5.54 4.89
C VAL A 127 24.87 5.43 4.14
N GLY A 128 24.85 5.51 2.82
CA GLY A 128 26.04 5.56 1.96
C GLY A 128 25.76 5.01 0.56
N PRO A 129 26.79 4.55 -0.18
CA PRO A 129 26.62 4.01 -1.52
C PRO A 129 25.66 2.82 -1.54
N PHE A 130 24.79 2.79 -2.55
CA PHE A 130 23.83 1.71 -2.79
C PHE A 130 23.95 1.20 -4.23
N PRO A 131 24.03 -0.13 -4.48
CA PRO A 131 24.36 -0.66 -5.80
C PRO A 131 23.44 -0.24 -6.93
N VAL A 132 22.13 -0.19 -6.68
CA VAL A 132 21.15 0.17 -7.72
C VAL A 132 21.33 1.61 -8.16
N LEU A 133 21.50 2.53 -7.20
CA LEU A 133 21.79 3.93 -7.52
C LEU A 133 23.14 4.05 -8.24
N CYS A 134 24.13 3.24 -7.88
CA CYS A 134 25.42 3.23 -8.57
C CYS A 134 25.28 2.78 -10.03
N LEU A 135 24.45 1.77 -10.33
CA LEU A 135 24.16 1.35 -11.70
C LEU A 135 23.41 2.45 -12.48
N MET A 136 22.45 3.12 -11.85
CA MET A 136 21.71 4.25 -12.45
C MET A 136 22.61 5.47 -12.69
N ILE A 137 23.58 5.74 -11.82
CA ILE A 137 24.57 6.79 -12.04
C ILE A 137 25.53 6.36 -13.15
N GLY A 138 26.00 5.13 -13.11
CA GLY A 138 26.90 4.55 -14.10
C GLY A 138 26.34 4.63 -15.52
N SER A 139 25.04 4.39 -15.69
CA SER A 139 24.37 4.53 -16.99
C SER A 139 24.40 5.95 -17.53
N VAL A 140 24.15 6.95 -16.68
CA VAL A 140 24.19 8.37 -17.07
C VAL A 140 25.62 8.80 -17.35
N VAL A 141 26.56 8.37 -16.53
CA VAL A 141 27.98 8.67 -16.67
C VAL A 141 28.54 8.10 -17.97
N THR A 142 28.28 6.83 -18.30
CA THR A 142 28.77 6.22 -19.56
C THR A 142 28.05 6.76 -20.80
N ARG A 143 26.80 7.21 -20.66
CA ARG A 143 26.04 7.86 -21.74
C ARG A 143 26.60 9.25 -22.08
N LEU A 144 26.99 10.03 -21.07
CA LEU A 144 27.50 11.39 -21.27
C LEU A 144 29.02 11.44 -21.52
N VAL A 145 29.76 10.49 -20.96
CA VAL A 145 31.23 10.38 -21.07
C VAL A 145 31.62 8.93 -21.41
N PRO A 146 31.44 8.51 -22.68
CA PRO A 146 31.77 7.16 -23.14
C PRO A 146 33.28 6.89 -23.15
N ASP A 147 33.69 5.61 -23.04
CA ASP A 147 35.10 5.17 -22.97
C ASP A 147 35.92 5.49 -24.25
N GLY A 148 35.28 5.78 -25.39
CA GLY A 148 35.93 5.85 -26.70
C GLY A 148 35.68 7.12 -27.53
N GLY A 149 35.21 8.22 -26.93
CA GLY A 149 34.83 9.42 -27.68
C GLY A 149 35.07 10.75 -26.96
N LEU A 150 35.11 11.84 -27.74
CA LEU A 150 35.02 13.21 -27.23
C LEU A 150 33.75 13.33 -26.40
N ALA A 151 33.86 13.77 -25.14
CA ALA A 151 32.70 14.18 -24.35
C ALA A 151 31.83 15.11 -25.21
N MET A 152 30.50 15.04 -25.06
CA MET A 152 29.63 16.04 -25.71
C MET A 152 30.20 17.44 -25.43
N ASN A 153 30.18 18.34 -26.42
CA ASN A 153 30.72 19.72 -26.35
C ASN A 153 30.10 20.51 -25.18
N ILE A 154 30.52 20.21 -23.96
CA ILE A 154 30.07 20.83 -22.73
C ILE A 154 31.22 21.74 -22.31
N THR A 155 30.97 23.05 -22.39
CA THR A 155 31.94 24.12 -22.09
C THR A 155 32.56 24.03 -20.70
N GLY A 156 31.93 23.32 -19.76
CA GLY A 156 32.45 23.07 -18.40
C GLY A 156 33.24 21.77 -18.21
N LEU A 157 33.44 20.96 -19.26
CA LEU A 157 34.25 19.73 -19.22
C LEU A 157 35.59 19.87 -19.96
N GLU A 158 35.83 21.00 -20.63
CA GLU A 158 37.05 21.26 -21.40
C GLU A 158 38.29 21.30 -20.48
N GLY A 159 39.30 20.49 -20.82
CA GLY A 159 40.58 20.42 -20.08
C GLY A 159 40.62 19.44 -18.90
N LEU A 160 39.52 18.78 -18.55
CA LEU A 160 39.47 17.77 -17.49
C LEU A 160 39.79 16.36 -18.02
N THR A 161 40.36 15.51 -17.16
CA THR A 161 40.53 14.07 -17.47
C THR A 161 39.19 13.36 -17.55
N ILE A 162 39.10 12.25 -18.30
CA ILE A 162 37.86 11.46 -18.45
C ILE A 162 37.26 11.11 -17.09
N ASP A 163 38.10 10.74 -16.12
CA ASP A 163 37.66 10.38 -14.77
C ASP A 163 37.08 11.56 -14.00
N GLU A 164 37.67 12.75 -14.10
CA GLU A 164 37.13 13.96 -13.50
C GLU A 164 35.80 14.38 -14.15
N GLN A 165 35.69 14.25 -15.47
CA GLN A 165 34.44 14.52 -16.19
C GLN A 165 33.30 13.62 -15.70
N ARG A 166 33.57 12.33 -15.47
CA ARG A 166 32.60 11.38 -14.94
C ARG A 166 32.13 11.73 -13.53
N VAL A 167 33.04 12.20 -12.69
CA VAL A 167 32.74 12.65 -11.32
C VAL A 167 31.87 13.90 -11.33
N VAL A 168 32.15 14.86 -12.24
CA VAL A 168 31.35 16.07 -12.42
C VAL A 168 29.91 15.71 -12.83
N VAL A 169 29.76 14.73 -13.73
CA VAL A 169 28.44 14.21 -14.13
C VAL A 169 27.72 13.57 -12.94
N ALA A 170 28.36 12.62 -12.25
CA ALA A 170 27.76 11.88 -11.15
C ALA A 170 27.33 12.79 -9.99
N SER A 171 28.18 13.75 -9.61
CA SER A 171 27.88 14.74 -8.56
C SER A 171 26.76 15.68 -8.99
N SER A 172 26.72 16.15 -10.24
CA SER A 172 25.66 17.04 -10.74
C SER A 172 24.28 16.36 -10.75
N VAL A 173 24.20 15.10 -11.20
CA VAL A 173 22.95 14.31 -11.17
C VAL A 173 22.51 14.05 -9.74
N THR A 174 23.46 13.73 -8.86
CA THR A 174 23.19 13.49 -7.44
C THR A 174 22.65 14.74 -6.75
N PHE A 175 23.22 15.90 -7.05
CA PHE A 175 22.77 17.19 -6.53
C PHE A 175 21.32 17.45 -6.93
N LEU A 176 20.98 17.22 -8.21
CA LEU A 176 19.60 17.37 -8.69
C LEU A 176 18.64 16.37 -8.03
N ALA A 177 19.03 15.10 -7.92
CA ALA A 177 18.24 14.08 -7.22
C ALA A 177 17.99 14.47 -5.76
N GLY A 178 18.99 15.05 -5.08
CA GLY A 178 18.86 15.58 -3.72
C GLY A 178 17.89 16.77 -3.64
N ILE A 179 17.92 17.69 -4.60
CA ILE A 179 16.92 18.79 -4.71
C ILE A 179 15.51 18.23 -4.88
N ILE A 180 15.34 17.23 -5.74
CA ILE A 180 14.03 16.60 -5.98
C ILE A 180 13.53 15.90 -4.70
N GLN A 181 14.39 15.17 -3.99
CA GLN A 181 14.06 14.56 -2.68
C GLN A 181 13.68 15.61 -1.63
N LEU A 182 14.45 16.69 -1.53
CA LEU A 182 14.15 17.79 -0.62
C LEU A 182 12.81 18.46 -0.97
N ALA A 183 12.55 18.72 -2.25
CA ALA A 183 11.29 19.29 -2.72
C ALA A 183 10.10 18.37 -2.42
N MET A 184 10.23 17.05 -2.67
CA MET A 184 9.21 16.08 -2.32
C MET A 184 8.95 16.03 -0.80
N GLY A 185 9.98 16.14 0.04
CA GLY A 185 9.84 16.19 1.49
C GLY A 185 9.15 17.46 1.98
N VAL A 186 9.51 18.62 1.42
CA VAL A 186 8.89 19.92 1.74
C VAL A 186 7.42 19.97 1.29
N LEU A 187 7.11 19.40 0.12
CA LEU A 187 5.75 19.26 -0.39
C LEU A 187 4.95 18.14 0.29
N GLN A 188 5.53 17.48 1.29
CA GLN A 188 4.92 16.39 2.06
C GLN A 188 4.44 15.20 1.20
N VAL A 189 5.16 14.89 0.12
CA VAL A 189 4.88 13.77 -0.79
C VAL A 189 5.25 12.40 -0.17
N GLY A 190 5.73 12.37 1.07
CA GLY A 190 6.03 11.15 1.80
C GLY A 190 4.83 10.22 2.04
N PHE A 191 3.60 10.65 1.73
CA PHE A 191 2.43 9.77 1.69
C PHE A 191 2.54 8.66 0.63
N VAL A 192 3.31 8.87 -0.45
CA VAL A 192 3.51 7.87 -1.52
C VAL A 192 4.03 6.55 -0.97
N VAL A 193 4.78 6.61 0.12
CA VAL A 193 5.30 5.46 0.84
C VAL A 193 4.22 4.53 1.38
N MET A 194 3.03 5.04 1.68
CA MET A 194 1.91 4.23 2.15
C MET A 194 1.43 3.22 1.09
N TYR A 195 1.81 3.43 -0.18
CA TYR A 195 1.50 2.55 -1.30
C TYR A 195 2.64 1.59 -1.67
N LEU A 196 3.73 1.54 -0.89
CA LEU A 196 4.81 0.58 -1.08
C LEU A 196 4.57 -0.63 -0.16
N SER A 197 3.84 -1.63 -0.63
CA SER A 197 3.64 -2.86 0.13
C SER A 197 4.94 -3.64 0.36
N ASP A 198 4.97 -4.45 1.44
CA ASP A 198 6.09 -5.36 1.72
C ASP A 198 6.34 -6.33 0.56
N THR A 199 5.29 -6.74 -0.16
CA THR A 199 5.39 -7.67 -1.31
C THR A 199 6.00 -7.01 -2.54
N LEU A 200 5.62 -5.76 -2.84
CA LEU A 200 6.26 -4.97 -3.90
C LEU A 200 7.73 -4.73 -3.59
N VAL A 201 8.05 -4.31 -2.36
CA VAL A 201 9.42 -4.06 -1.92
C VAL A 201 10.27 -5.32 -2.04
N SER A 202 9.77 -6.47 -1.54
CA SER A 202 10.46 -7.77 -1.62
C SER A 202 10.72 -8.21 -3.07
N GLY A 203 9.72 -8.08 -3.95
CA GLY A 203 9.86 -8.39 -5.38
C GLY A 203 10.87 -7.48 -6.08
N PHE A 204 10.84 -6.18 -5.78
CA PHE A 204 11.78 -5.19 -6.30
C PHE A 204 13.22 -5.45 -5.81
N THR A 205 13.44 -5.71 -4.53
CA THR A 205 14.77 -5.99 -3.99
C THR A 205 15.35 -7.28 -4.52
N THR A 206 14.51 -8.31 -4.76
CA THR A 206 14.95 -9.55 -5.42
C THR A 206 15.44 -9.28 -6.84
N ALA A 207 14.70 -8.51 -7.63
CA ALA A 207 15.12 -8.11 -8.98
C ALA A 207 16.41 -7.27 -8.97
N ALA A 208 16.52 -6.32 -8.03
CA ALA A 208 17.74 -5.55 -7.83
C ALA A 208 18.95 -6.44 -7.51
N ALA A 209 18.78 -7.45 -6.64
CA ALA A 209 19.85 -8.40 -6.34
C ALA A 209 20.31 -9.19 -7.59
N ILE A 210 19.38 -9.56 -8.47
CA ILE A 210 19.72 -10.23 -9.73
C ILE A 210 20.51 -9.30 -10.66
N HIS A 211 20.10 -8.04 -10.80
CA HIS A 211 20.84 -7.03 -11.58
C HIS A 211 22.26 -6.80 -11.04
N ILE A 212 22.40 -6.70 -9.72
CA ILE A 212 23.71 -6.54 -9.08
C ILE A 212 24.56 -7.78 -9.31
N LEU A 213 24.00 -8.99 -9.13
CA LEU A 213 24.71 -10.25 -9.37
C LEU A 213 25.31 -10.29 -10.77
N VAL A 214 24.51 -10.02 -11.80
CA VAL A 214 24.98 -9.97 -13.20
C VAL A 214 26.06 -8.91 -13.39
N SER A 215 25.89 -7.74 -12.78
CA SER A 215 26.87 -6.64 -12.87
C SER A 215 28.19 -6.94 -12.17
N GLN A 216 28.21 -7.82 -11.16
CA GLN A 216 29.44 -8.24 -10.47
C GLN A 216 30.23 -9.33 -11.22
N LEU A 217 29.58 -10.07 -12.13
CA LEU A 217 30.25 -11.17 -12.86
C LEU A 217 31.48 -10.69 -13.64
N LYS A 218 31.46 -9.47 -14.18
CA LYS A 218 32.61 -8.90 -14.89
C LYS A 218 33.87 -8.77 -14.02
N PHE A 219 33.71 -8.45 -12.73
CA PHE A 219 34.83 -8.35 -11.79
C PHE A 219 35.32 -9.74 -11.35
N VAL A 220 34.40 -10.68 -11.11
CA VAL A 220 34.74 -12.05 -10.72
C VAL A 220 35.47 -12.80 -11.84
N LEU A 221 35.10 -12.54 -13.10
CA LEU A 221 35.74 -13.13 -14.28
C LEU A 221 36.94 -12.32 -14.79
N GLY A 222 37.21 -11.14 -14.23
CA GLY A 222 38.28 -10.24 -14.72
C GLY A 222 38.03 -9.72 -16.14
N LEU A 223 36.78 -9.62 -16.58
CA LEU A 223 36.39 -9.20 -17.93
C LEU A 223 36.08 -7.70 -17.99
N GLN A 224 36.45 -7.06 -19.10
CA GLN A 224 35.99 -5.71 -19.42
C GLN A 224 34.69 -5.74 -20.23
N VAL A 225 33.61 -5.33 -19.57
CA VAL A 225 32.25 -5.27 -20.13
C VAL A 225 31.73 -3.83 -20.02
N PRO A 226 31.35 -3.20 -21.15
CA PRO A 226 30.80 -1.85 -21.13
C PRO A 226 29.45 -1.83 -20.39
N GLY A 227 29.15 -0.73 -19.72
CA GLY A 227 27.87 -0.55 -19.03
C GLY A 227 26.73 -0.29 -20.02
N ILE A 228 25.84 -1.26 -20.20
CA ILE A 228 24.64 -1.13 -21.05
C ILE A 228 23.46 -0.73 -20.18
N SER A 229 22.64 0.18 -20.71
CA SER A 229 21.50 0.76 -20.00
C SER A 229 20.24 0.68 -20.86
N GLY A 230 19.09 0.55 -20.20
CA GLY A 230 17.78 0.47 -20.84
C GLY A 230 17.06 -0.87 -20.63
N PRO A 231 15.87 -1.02 -21.26
CA PRO A 231 15.11 -2.26 -21.20
C PRO A 231 15.94 -3.42 -21.77
N LEU A 232 15.86 -4.58 -21.14
CA LEU A 232 16.59 -5.81 -21.46
C LEU A 232 18.13 -5.70 -21.34
N SER A 233 18.65 -4.65 -20.71
CA SER A 233 20.09 -4.45 -20.45
C SER A 233 20.77 -5.66 -19.80
N ILE A 234 20.06 -6.36 -18.91
CA ILE A 234 20.57 -7.58 -18.27
C ILE A 234 20.86 -8.70 -19.27
N ILE A 235 20.02 -8.85 -20.29
CA ILE A 235 20.17 -9.90 -21.31
C ILE A 235 21.38 -9.58 -22.19
N TYR A 236 21.50 -8.34 -22.67
CA TYR A 236 22.65 -7.91 -23.46
C TYR A 236 23.97 -8.00 -22.68
N THR A 237 23.94 -7.68 -21.39
CA THR A 237 25.12 -7.79 -20.52
C THR A 237 25.55 -9.25 -20.38
N LEU A 238 24.60 -10.16 -20.15
CA LEU A 238 24.88 -11.61 -20.10
C LEU A 238 25.41 -12.13 -21.44
N GLU A 239 24.82 -11.73 -22.56
CA GLU A 239 25.29 -12.10 -23.90
C GLU A 239 26.77 -11.72 -24.11
N ILE A 240 27.15 -10.49 -23.76
CA ILE A 240 28.55 -10.04 -23.87
C ILE A 240 29.48 -10.82 -22.94
N ILE A 241 29.05 -11.11 -21.71
CA ILE A 241 29.83 -11.92 -20.76
C ILE A 241 30.04 -13.32 -21.32
N PHE A 242 28.99 -13.97 -21.84
CA PHE A 242 29.10 -15.32 -22.42
C PHE A 242 29.96 -15.33 -23.69
N ASN A 243 29.87 -14.31 -24.53
CA ASN A 243 30.71 -14.19 -25.72
C ASN A 243 32.20 -13.97 -25.39
N LYS A 244 32.50 -13.27 -24.29
CA LYS A 244 33.87 -12.99 -23.83
C LYS A 244 34.41 -14.01 -22.81
N ILE A 245 33.67 -15.08 -22.52
CA ILE A 245 34.02 -16.01 -21.42
C ILE A 245 35.41 -16.66 -21.58
N THR A 246 35.88 -16.83 -22.81
CA THR A 246 37.21 -17.39 -23.11
C THR A 246 38.36 -16.43 -22.78
N SER A 247 38.09 -15.14 -22.61
CA SER A 247 39.08 -14.10 -22.27
C SER A 247 39.21 -13.87 -20.76
N THR A 248 38.66 -14.76 -19.95
CA THR A 248 38.61 -14.68 -18.47
C THR A 248 40.00 -14.83 -17.85
N ASN A 249 40.30 -14.02 -16.82
CA ASN A 249 41.51 -14.20 -16.03
C ASN A 249 41.31 -15.31 -14.99
N VAL A 250 42.03 -16.42 -15.14
CA VAL A 250 41.91 -17.58 -14.25
C VAL A 250 42.29 -17.23 -12.81
N CYS A 251 43.25 -16.33 -12.61
CA CYS A 251 43.69 -15.96 -11.26
C CYS A 251 42.58 -15.22 -10.51
N ASP A 252 41.89 -14.27 -11.17
CA ASP A 252 40.74 -13.56 -10.60
C ASP A 252 39.60 -14.51 -10.22
N VAL A 253 39.30 -15.49 -11.08
CA VAL A 253 38.25 -16.49 -10.81
C VAL A 253 38.60 -17.34 -9.59
N VAL A 254 39.84 -17.80 -9.47
CA VAL A 254 40.27 -18.61 -8.33
C VAL A 254 40.22 -17.79 -7.03
N ILE A 255 40.73 -16.55 -7.05
CA ILE A 255 40.68 -15.64 -5.89
C ILE A 255 39.23 -15.40 -5.46
N ALA A 256 38.37 -15.03 -6.41
CA ALA A 256 36.96 -14.79 -6.14
C ALA A 256 36.25 -16.03 -5.60
N LEU A 257 36.50 -17.22 -6.18
CA LEU A 257 35.90 -18.47 -5.74
C LEU A 257 36.29 -18.84 -4.30
N VAL A 258 37.59 -18.74 -3.97
CA VAL A 258 38.09 -19.01 -2.61
C VAL A 258 37.43 -18.07 -1.60
N ILE A 259 37.35 -16.78 -1.93
CA ILE A 259 36.73 -15.78 -1.06
C ILE A 259 35.24 -16.03 -0.90
N MET A 260 34.51 -16.33 -1.98
CA MET A 260 33.09 -16.66 -1.91
C MET A 260 32.84 -17.86 -0.99
N VAL A 261 33.61 -18.94 -1.15
CA VAL A 261 33.44 -20.16 -0.34
C VAL A 261 33.76 -19.88 1.13
N VAL A 262 34.88 -19.24 1.44
CA VAL A 262 35.29 -18.97 2.83
C VAL A 262 34.32 -18.02 3.51
N VAL A 263 33.96 -16.89 2.88
CA VAL A 263 33.02 -15.92 3.43
C VAL A 263 31.64 -16.57 3.63
N PHE A 264 31.17 -17.38 2.67
CA PHE A 264 29.89 -18.08 2.79
C PHE A 264 29.87 -19.06 3.98
N ILE A 265 30.90 -19.92 4.12
CA ILE A 265 30.99 -20.89 5.22
C ILE A 265 31.03 -20.18 6.57
N VAL A 266 31.88 -19.15 6.71
CA VAL A 266 32.01 -18.44 7.99
C VAL A 266 30.73 -17.69 8.35
N LYS A 267 30.00 -17.14 7.37
CA LYS A 267 28.69 -16.53 7.63
C LYS A 267 27.66 -17.54 8.14
N GLU A 268 27.56 -18.71 7.51
CA GLU A 268 26.68 -19.79 7.98
C GLU A 268 27.04 -20.26 9.40
N LEU A 269 28.34 -20.33 9.71
CA LEU A 269 28.81 -20.64 11.06
C LEU A 269 28.46 -19.53 12.05
N ASN A 270 28.63 -18.27 11.66
CA ASN A 270 28.29 -17.12 12.49
C ASN A 270 26.79 -17.09 12.81
N ASP A 271 25.94 -17.34 11.83
CA ASP A 271 24.48 -17.44 12.01
C ASP A 271 24.10 -18.62 12.91
N ARG A 272 24.72 -19.79 12.72
CA ARG A 272 24.47 -20.99 13.54
C ARG A 272 24.91 -20.83 15.00
N TYR A 273 26.03 -20.17 15.24
CA TYR A 273 26.61 -19.97 16.58
C TYR A 273 26.35 -18.57 17.17
N LYS A 274 25.38 -17.84 16.61
CA LYS A 274 25.01 -16.49 17.04
C LYS A 274 24.72 -16.36 18.55
N SER A 275 24.21 -17.42 19.18
CA SER A 275 23.92 -17.44 20.62
C SER A 275 25.17 -17.51 21.51
N LYS A 276 26.31 -17.95 20.97
CA LYS A 276 27.57 -18.13 21.72
C LYS A 276 28.61 -17.04 21.39
N LEU A 277 28.46 -16.35 20.27
CA LEU A 277 29.37 -15.29 19.85
C LEU A 277 28.83 -13.91 20.27
N PRO A 278 29.54 -13.15 21.12
CA PRO A 278 29.08 -11.83 21.56
C PRO A 278 29.11 -10.78 20.44
N VAL A 279 29.96 -10.97 19.41
CA VAL A 279 30.09 -10.07 18.26
C VAL A 279 30.28 -10.91 16.99
N PRO A 280 29.57 -10.61 15.88
CA PRO A 280 29.78 -11.29 14.61
C PRO A 280 31.19 -11.06 14.08
N ILE A 281 31.81 -12.11 13.55
CA ILE A 281 33.16 -12.02 12.96
C ILE A 281 33.06 -11.26 11.62
N PRO A 282 33.78 -10.13 11.43
CA PRO A 282 33.77 -9.36 10.18
C PRO A 282 34.65 -10.06 9.12
N ILE A 283 34.20 -11.23 8.66
CA ILE A 283 34.98 -12.09 7.77
C ILE A 283 35.26 -11.44 6.41
N GLU A 284 34.38 -10.56 5.91
CA GLU A 284 34.63 -9.85 4.66
C GLU A 284 35.92 -9.02 4.75
N VAL A 285 36.09 -8.30 5.87
CA VAL A 285 37.25 -7.44 6.12
C VAL A 285 38.51 -8.28 6.26
N ILE A 286 38.46 -9.33 7.08
CA ILE A 286 39.60 -10.22 7.30
C ILE A 286 40.06 -10.82 5.97
N MET A 287 39.14 -11.34 5.16
CA MET A 287 39.47 -11.93 3.87
C MET A 287 39.99 -10.90 2.87
N THR A 288 39.46 -9.67 2.86
CA THR A 288 39.99 -8.61 1.98
C THR A 288 41.40 -8.18 2.36
N VAL A 289 41.73 -8.07 3.65
CA VAL A 289 43.08 -7.74 4.13
C VAL A 289 44.06 -8.86 3.78
N ILE A 290 43.67 -10.13 3.99
CA ILE A 290 44.49 -11.29 3.61
C ILE A 290 44.71 -11.32 2.09
N ALA A 291 43.66 -11.16 1.29
CA ALA A 291 43.77 -11.15 -0.17
C ALA A 291 44.65 -10.00 -0.68
N CYS A 292 44.56 -8.82 -0.06
CA CYS A 292 45.41 -7.68 -0.34
C CYS A 292 46.88 -7.98 -0.04
N GLY A 293 47.19 -8.54 1.13
CA GLY A 293 48.56 -8.92 1.51
C GLY A 293 49.15 -10.00 0.61
N VAL A 294 48.36 -10.99 0.21
CA VAL A 294 48.77 -12.02 -0.76
C VAL A 294 49.03 -11.42 -2.14
N SER A 295 48.13 -10.55 -2.61
CA SER A 295 48.27 -9.85 -3.89
C SER A 295 49.55 -9.00 -3.95
N TYR A 296 49.87 -8.31 -2.86
CA TYR A 296 51.11 -7.55 -2.70
C TYR A 296 52.35 -8.45 -2.69
N ALA A 297 52.35 -9.51 -1.88
CA ALA A 297 53.51 -10.39 -1.71
C ALA A 297 53.89 -11.16 -2.99
N PHE A 298 52.90 -11.52 -3.81
CA PHE A 298 53.12 -12.28 -5.05
C PHE A 298 53.05 -11.41 -6.32
N ASP A 299 52.83 -10.10 -6.20
CA ASP A 299 52.70 -9.14 -7.29
C ASP A 299 51.74 -9.61 -8.40
N PHE A 300 50.48 -9.80 -8.02
CA PHE A 300 49.44 -10.31 -8.92
C PHE A 300 49.18 -9.39 -10.12
N ARG A 301 49.39 -8.09 -9.95
CA ARG A 301 49.23 -7.10 -11.03
C ARG A 301 50.24 -7.34 -12.14
N ALA A 302 51.53 -7.45 -11.82
CA ALA A 302 52.57 -7.63 -12.84
C ALA A 302 52.61 -9.05 -13.41
N ARG A 303 52.38 -10.09 -12.57
CA ARG A 303 52.53 -11.49 -13.00
C ARG A 303 51.32 -12.05 -13.74
N TYR A 304 50.11 -11.70 -13.32
CA TYR A 304 48.87 -12.29 -13.82
C TYR A 304 47.97 -11.26 -14.52
N GLY A 305 48.36 -10.00 -14.61
CA GLY A 305 47.57 -8.95 -15.27
C GLY A 305 46.23 -8.69 -14.59
N ILE A 306 46.18 -8.85 -13.26
CA ILE A 306 44.95 -8.66 -12.49
C ILE A 306 44.61 -7.17 -12.35
N ASN A 307 43.34 -6.83 -12.51
CA ASN A 307 42.81 -5.49 -12.25
C ASN A 307 42.74 -5.24 -10.74
N THR A 308 43.56 -4.31 -10.28
CA THR A 308 43.65 -3.86 -8.89
C THR A 308 42.97 -2.51 -8.69
N VAL A 309 42.67 -2.17 -7.43
CA VAL A 309 42.03 -0.88 -7.06
C VAL A 309 42.87 0.32 -7.49
N GLY A 310 44.20 0.19 -7.44
CA GLY A 310 45.12 1.26 -7.83
C GLY A 310 45.31 2.30 -6.73
N ASP A 311 46.14 3.31 -7.03
CA ASP A 311 46.55 4.32 -6.06
C ASP A 311 45.35 5.20 -5.64
N ILE A 312 45.19 5.37 -4.33
CA ILE A 312 44.15 6.20 -3.73
C ILE A 312 44.83 7.42 -3.13
N PRO A 313 44.75 8.59 -3.79
CA PRO A 313 45.41 9.79 -3.29
C PRO A 313 44.81 10.21 -1.95
N GLU A 314 45.69 10.60 -1.03
CA GLU A 314 45.33 10.99 0.33
C GLU A 314 44.60 12.34 0.35
N GLY A 315 43.60 12.44 1.23
CA GLY A 315 42.91 13.70 1.49
C GLY A 315 41.57 13.87 0.77
N TYR A 316 40.84 14.89 1.23
CA TYR A 316 39.58 15.33 0.63
C TYR A 316 39.82 16.42 -0.40
N GLU A 317 38.96 16.46 -1.39
CA GLU A 317 39.00 17.48 -2.43
C GLU A 317 38.17 18.70 -2.06
N THR A 318 38.50 19.83 -2.66
CA THR A 318 37.76 21.07 -2.46
C THR A 318 36.33 20.94 -3.00
N PRO A 319 35.34 21.58 -2.34
CA PRO A 319 33.96 21.59 -2.82
C PRO A 319 33.86 22.10 -4.26
N MET A 320 32.96 21.50 -5.04
CA MET A 320 32.72 21.86 -6.43
C MET A 320 31.26 22.24 -6.65
N ALA A 321 31.02 23.33 -7.38
CA ALA A 321 29.67 23.69 -7.80
C ALA A 321 29.17 22.69 -8.89
N PRO A 322 27.91 22.24 -8.80
CA PRO A 322 27.34 21.34 -9.81
C PRO A 322 27.14 22.09 -11.13
N ASN A 323 27.34 21.40 -12.25
CA ASN A 323 27.25 22.03 -13.56
C ASN A 323 25.78 22.12 -14.01
N LEU A 324 25.29 23.35 -14.19
CA LEU A 324 23.89 23.62 -14.53
C LEU A 324 23.47 23.02 -15.89
N HIS A 325 24.39 22.94 -16.86
CA HIS A 325 24.09 22.36 -18.16
C HIS A 325 23.87 20.84 -18.07
N ILE A 326 24.65 20.16 -17.23
CA ILE A 326 24.48 18.72 -16.96
C ILE A 326 23.17 18.46 -16.22
N ILE A 327 22.83 19.31 -15.24
CA ILE A 327 21.55 19.24 -14.51
C ILE A 327 20.37 19.28 -15.50
N GLN A 328 20.39 20.18 -16.48
CA GLN A 328 19.32 20.27 -17.49
C GLN A 328 19.21 18.99 -18.34
N LEU A 329 20.34 18.42 -18.73
CA LEU A 329 20.38 17.23 -19.57
C LEU A 329 20.00 15.93 -18.82
N THR A 330 20.14 15.92 -17.50
CA THR A 330 19.93 14.75 -16.64
C THR A 330 18.67 14.84 -15.78
N ALA A 331 17.84 15.86 -16.01
CA ALA A 331 16.60 16.06 -15.27
C ALA A 331 15.63 14.86 -15.33
N GLY A 332 15.56 14.20 -16.49
CA GLY A 332 14.75 12.99 -16.67
C GLY A 332 15.27 11.79 -15.87
N ASP A 333 16.59 11.66 -15.69
CA ASP A 333 17.22 10.55 -14.97
C ASP A 333 17.20 10.75 -13.44
N ALA A 334 17.27 12.00 -12.99
CA ALA A 334 17.34 12.33 -11.57
C ALA A 334 16.02 12.06 -10.82
N VAL A 335 14.86 12.14 -11.48
CA VAL A 335 13.55 11.88 -10.87
C VAL A 335 13.41 10.40 -10.44
N PRO A 336 13.64 9.40 -11.32
CA PRO A 336 13.68 8.01 -10.90
C PRO A 336 14.72 7.72 -9.83
N MET A 337 15.93 8.31 -9.91
CA MET A 337 16.96 8.12 -8.88
C MET A 337 16.50 8.63 -7.51
N ALA A 338 15.86 9.80 -7.47
CA ALA A 338 15.31 10.37 -6.24
C ALA A 338 14.25 9.46 -5.61
N ILE A 339 13.31 8.97 -6.43
CA ILE A 339 12.21 8.09 -5.99
C ILE A 339 12.73 6.73 -5.54
N VAL A 340 13.55 6.05 -6.36
CA VAL A 340 14.11 4.72 -6.04
C VAL A 340 15.01 4.80 -4.81
N GLY A 341 15.88 5.82 -4.75
CA GLY A 341 16.78 6.03 -3.62
C GLY A 341 16.05 6.24 -2.30
N PHE A 342 14.94 6.98 -2.32
CA PHE A 342 14.08 7.18 -1.16
C PHE A 342 13.25 5.94 -0.82
N ALA A 343 12.61 5.31 -1.81
CA ALA A 343 11.76 4.13 -1.61
C ALA A 343 12.53 3.00 -0.91
N VAL A 344 13.74 2.68 -1.39
CA VAL A 344 14.59 1.66 -0.75
C VAL A 344 14.99 2.07 0.66
N ALA A 345 15.43 3.32 0.84
CA ALA A 345 15.86 3.80 2.15
C ALA A 345 14.74 3.72 3.18
N PHE A 346 13.55 4.20 2.82
CA PHE A 346 12.38 4.14 3.68
C PHE A 346 11.98 2.68 3.97
N SER A 347 11.94 1.81 2.97
CA SER A 347 11.55 0.41 3.15
C SER A 347 12.47 -0.31 4.14
N VAL A 348 13.79 -0.13 4.02
CA VAL A 348 14.74 -0.71 4.99
C VAL A 348 14.53 -0.11 6.38
N ALA A 349 14.32 1.21 6.46
CA ALA A 349 14.06 1.88 7.71
C ALA A 349 12.79 1.35 8.39
N LYS A 350 11.70 1.16 7.62
CA LYS A 350 10.41 0.65 8.08
C LYS A 350 10.53 -0.74 8.68
N VAL A 351 11.27 -1.64 8.04
CA VAL A 351 11.54 -3.00 8.57
C VAL A 351 12.13 -2.94 9.98
N TYR A 352 13.14 -2.09 10.20
CA TYR A 352 13.74 -1.95 11.54
C TYR A 352 12.85 -1.19 12.52
N SER A 353 12.02 -0.28 12.05
CA SER A 353 11.04 0.44 12.87
C SER A 353 10.00 -0.49 13.49
N VAL A 354 9.49 -1.45 12.70
CA VAL A 354 8.55 -2.46 13.16
C VAL A 354 9.26 -3.47 14.07
N LYS A 355 10.49 -3.86 13.74
CA LYS A 355 11.29 -4.80 14.53
C LYS A 355 11.65 -4.26 15.93
N HIS A 356 11.90 -2.96 16.06
CA HIS A 356 12.33 -2.33 17.31
C HIS A 356 11.30 -1.35 17.89
N ASP A 357 10.06 -1.42 17.42
CA ASP A 357 8.91 -0.66 17.93
C ASP A 357 9.18 0.85 18.06
N TYR A 358 9.59 1.48 16.96
CA TYR A 358 9.69 2.93 16.86
C TYR A 358 9.03 3.44 15.58
N THR A 359 8.63 4.71 15.56
CA THR A 359 7.98 5.32 14.40
C THR A 359 8.99 5.98 13.46
N ILE A 360 8.70 5.95 12.16
CA ILE A 360 9.47 6.64 11.12
C ILE A 360 8.55 7.59 10.37
N ASP A 361 9.05 8.78 10.08
CA ASP A 361 8.35 9.80 9.29
C ASP A 361 8.93 9.85 7.87
N GLY A 362 8.10 9.54 6.88
CA GLY A 362 8.50 9.53 5.47
C GLY A 362 8.89 10.91 4.92
N ASN A 363 8.25 11.98 5.39
CA ASN A 363 8.57 13.34 4.94
C ASN A 363 9.94 13.77 5.48
N GLN A 364 10.21 13.45 6.74
CA GLN A 364 11.50 13.75 7.36
C GLN A 364 12.63 12.92 6.75
N GLU A 365 12.39 11.65 6.41
CA GLU A 365 13.38 10.84 5.67
C GLU A 365 13.66 11.42 4.27
N LEU A 366 12.65 11.90 3.54
CA LEU A 366 12.83 12.61 2.26
C LEU A 366 13.75 13.83 2.40
N ILE A 367 13.49 14.66 3.42
CA ILE A 367 14.32 15.84 3.72
C ILE A 367 15.74 15.40 4.11
N ALA A 368 15.88 14.40 4.98
CA ALA A 368 17.17 13.91 5.44
C ALA A 368 18.03 13.40 4.28
N PHE A 369 17.50 12.56 3.39
CA PHE A 369 18.23 12.08 2.22
C PHE A 369 18.47 13.19 1.20
N GLY A 370 17.51 14.07 0.98
CA GLY A 370 17.65 15.20 0.05
C GLY A 370 18.81 16.12 0.44
N VAL A 371 18.86 16.57 1.70
CA VAL A 371 19.96 17.41 2.20
C VAL A 371 21.27 16.63 2.23
N SER A 372 21.25 15.34 2.60
CA SER A 372 22.45 14.50 2.63
C SER A 372 23.09 14.35 1.24
N ASN A 373 22.27 14.16 0.20
CA ASN A 373 22.73 14.03 -1.18
C ASN A 373 23.17 15.37 -1.78
N ILE A 374 22.49 16.48 -1.49
CA ILE A 374 22.93 17.84 -1.88
C ILE A 374 24.31 18.16 -1.29
N PHE A 375 24.44 17.93 0.02
CA PHE A 375 25.69 18.18 0.74
C PHE A 375 26.80 17.27 0.22
N GLY A 376 26.56 15.95 0.13
CA GLY A 376 27.52 15.01 -0.42
C GLY A 376 27.99 15.38 -1.83
N ALA A 377 27.05 15.69 -2.74
CA ALA A 377 27.37 16.03 -4.12
C ALA A 377 28.29 17.25 -4.25
N SER A 378 28.17 18.21 -3.33
CA SER A 378 29.03 19.39 -3.27
C SER A 378 30.49 19.04 -2.97
N PHE A 379 30.75 17.89 -2.35
CA PHE A 379 32.09 17.32 -2.09
C PHE A 379 32.42 16.16 -3.04
N ARG A 380 31.89 16.17 -4.27
CA ARG A 380 32.16 15.15 -5.31
C ARG A 380 31.71 13.72 -4.92
N SER A 381 30.80 13.60 -3.96
CA SER A 381 30.06 12.36 -3.71
C SER A 381 29.06 12.08 -4.83
N PHE A 382 28.70 10.82 -4.99
CA PHE A 382 27.53 10.41 -5.75
C PHE A 382 26.40 9.98 -4.82
N ALA A 383 25.23 9.68 -5.39
CA ALA A 383 24.00 9.46 -4.64
C ALA A 383 24.12 8.34 -3.62
N ALA A 384 23.81 8.69 -2.37
CA ALA A 384 23.74 7.79 -1.24
C ALA A 384 22.29 7.48 -0.88
N SER A 385 22.10 6.25 -0.40
CA SER A 385 20.85 5.74 0.16
C SER A 385 21.21 4.77 1.29
N THR A 386 20.31 3.89 1.68
CA THR A 386 20.55 2.87 2.70
C THR A 386 21.01 1.57 2.05
N ALA A 387 21.97 0.88 2.68
CA ALA A 387 22.30 -0.49 2.31
C ALA A 387 21.72 -1.49 3.32
N LEU A 388 20.98 -2.49 2.82
CA LEU A 388 20.40 -3.56 3.63
C LEU A 388 21.48 -4.35 4.38
N SER A 389 22.56 -4.73 3.68
CA SER A 389 23.67 -5.49 4.27
C SER A 389 24.37 -4.75 5.42
N ARG A 390 24.67 -3.44 5.25
CA ARG A 390 25.31 -2.64 6.31
C ARG A 390 24.38 -2.40 7.49
N SER A 391 23.10 -2.11 7.23
CA SER A 391 22.10 -1.93 8.28
C SER A 391 21.87 -3.23 9.08
N ALA A 392 21.92 -4.38 8.41
CA ALA A 392 21.86 -5.69 9.07
C ALA A 392 23.09 -5.98 9.94
N VAL A 393 24.30 -5.61 9.48
CA VAL A 393 25.51 -5.68 10.32
C VAL A 393 25.38 -4.74 11.52
N GLN A 394 24.93 -3.51 11.31
CA GLN A 394 24.74 -2.52 12.36
C GLN A 394 23.76 -3.01 13.44
N GLU A 395 22.63 -3.59 13.04
CA GLU A 395 21.64 -4.14 13.96
C GLU A 395 22.12 -5.42 14.66
N SER A 396 22.73 -6.36 13.92
CA SER A 396 23.20 -7.64 14.48
C SER A 396 24.36 -7.52 15.46
N THR A 397 25.17 -6.46 15.33
CA THR A 397 26.24 -6.09 16.28
C THR A 397 25.73 -5.34 17.50
N GLY A 398 24.42 -5.10 17.60
CA GLY A 398 23.80 -4.46 18.75
C GLY A 398 23.76 -2.93 18.69
N GLY A 399 23.94 -2.33 17.52
CA GLY A 399 23.74 -0.89 17.33
C GLY A 399 22.31 -0.47 17.67
N LYS A 400 22.16 0.61 18.41
CA LYS A 400 20.87 1.13 18.92
C LYS A 400 20.54 2.51 18.39
N THR A 401 21.54 3.29 17.97
CA THR A 401 21.36 4.66 17.50
C THR A 401 22.24 5.00 16.31
N GLN A 402 22.00 6.18 15.72
CA GLN A 402 22.81 6.72 14.63
C GLN A 402 24.22 7.14 15.06
N VAL A 403 24.57 7.05 16.36
CA VAL A 403 25.98 7.15 16.80
C VAL A 403 26.83 6.08 16.11
N ALA A 404 26.29 4.88 15.88
CA ALA A 404 26.97 3.84 15.11
C ALA A 404 27.27 4.31 13.66
N GLY A 405 26.34 5.04 13.04
CA GLY A 405 26.54 5.65 11.72
C GLY A 405 27.65 6.71 11.72
N LEU A 406 27.68 7.58 12.73
CA LEU A 406 28.74 8.58 12.88
C LEU A 406 30.12 7.94 13.09
N LEU A 407 30.20 6.90 13.93
CA LEU A 407 31.43 6.14 14.14
C LEU A 407 31.87 5.41 12.86
N SER A 408 30.93 4.87 12.09
CA SER A 408 31.19 4.32 10.75
C SER A 408 31.80 5.38 9.83
N ALA A 409 31.28 6.61 9.81
CA ALA A 409 31.84 7.72 9.03
C ALA A 409 33.27 8.08 9.49
N ILE A 410 33.54 8.05 10.80
CA ILE A 410 34.90 8.28 11.34
C ILE A 410 35.88 7.21 10.86
N ILE A 411 35.48 5.93 10.80
CA ILE A 411 36.33 4.86 10.24
C ILE A 411 36.61 5.11 8.76
N VAL A 412 35.60 5.49 7.97
CA VAL A 412 35.78 5.82 6.55
C VAL A 412 36.73 7.02 6.39
N MET A 413 36.62 8.03 7.25
CA MET A 413 37.53 9.19 7.28
C MET A 413 38.98 8.77 7.56
N ILE A 414 39.21 7.93 8.58
CA ILE A 414 40.55 7.40 8.89
C ILE A 414 41.12 6.65 7.69
N VAL A 415 40.30 5.83 7.03
CA VAL A 415 40.77 5.08 5.85
C VAL A 415 41.13 6.02 4.70
N THR A 416 40.28 7.02 4.43
CA THR A 416 40.48 8.00 3.35
C THR A 416 41.74 8.84 3.57
N LEU A 417 42.06 9.18 4.82
CA LEU A 417 43.19 10.06 5.15
C LEU A 417 44.51 9.33 5.40
N SER A 418 44.50 8.05 5.79
CA SER A 418 45.72 7.41 6.30
C SER A 418 45.92 5.94 5.94
N VAL A 419 44.91 5.24 5.43
CA VAL A 419 45.00 3.78 5.15
C VAL A 419 44.80 3.48 3.66
N GLY A 420 44.32 4.46 2.86
CA GLY A 420 43.98 4.27 1.46
C GLY A 420 45.09 3.65 0.61
N PHE A 421 46.34 4.05 0.82
CA PHE A 421 47.50 3.51 0.09
C PHE A 421 47.70 2.00 0.30
N LEU A 422 47.28 1.43 1.43
CA LEU A 422 47.37 -0.02 1.69
C LEU A 422 46.41 -0.83 0.82
N LEU A 423 45.42 -0.19 0.19
CA LEU A 423 44.41 -0.86 -0.62
C LEU A 423 44.77 -0.89 -2.11
N ASP A 424 45.87 -0.27 -2.55
CA ASP A 424 46.34 -0.29 -3.95
C ASP A 424 46.43 -1.70 -4.55
N PRO A 425 47.08 -2.69 -3.89
CA PRO A 425 47.24 -4.02 -4.48
C PRO A 425 45.97 -4.88 -4.39
N LEU A 426 44.85 -4.37 -3.87
CA LEU A 426 43.62 -5.13 -3.70
C LEU A 426 43.01 -5.51 -5.08
N PRO A 427 42.80 -6.81 -5.37
CA PRO A 427 42.13 -7.21 -6.60
C PRO A 427 40.64 -6.83 -6.62
N THR A 428 40.17 -6.36 -7.77
CA THR A 428 38.75 -6.00 -7.98
C THR A 428 37.81 -7.21 -7.92
N SER A 429 38.32 -8.41 -8.23
CA SER A 429 37.62 -9.70 -8.11
C SER A 429 37.20 -10.02 -6.67
N VAL A 430 38.00 -9.62 -5.67
CA VAL A 430 37.68 -9.72 -4.24
C VAL A 430 36.44 -8.90 -3.89
N LEU A 431 36.40 -7.65 -4.38
CA LEU A 431 35.28 -6.73 -4.14
C LEU A 431 33.99 -7.29 -4.75
N GLY A 432 34.05 -7.79 -5.98
CA GLY A 432 32.90 -8.43 -6.64
C GLY A 432 32.40 -9.65 -5.88
N ALA A 433 33.30 -10.54 -5.44
CA ALA A 433 32.96 -11.72 -4.65
C ALA A 433 32.26 -11.37 -3.32
N VAL A 434 32.76 -10.37 -2.60
CA VAL A 434 32.16 -9.90 -1.34
C VAL A 434 30.74 -9.37 -1.58
N VAL A 435 30.52 -8.60 -2.66
CA VAL A 435 29.19 -8.10 -3.01
C VAL A 435 28.24 -9.27 -3.31
N ILE A 436 28.65 -10.26 -4.11
CA ILE A 436 27.80 -11.42 -4.45
C ILE A 436 27.36 -12.18 -3.19
N VAL A 437 28.27 -12.49 -2.27
CA VAL A 437 27.92 -13.22 -1.04
C VAL A 437 26.94 -12.42 -0.17
N ASN A 438 27.06 -11.08 -0.17
CA ASN A 438 26.15 -10.20 0.56
C ASN A 438 24.72 -10.14 -0.03
N LEU A 439 24.52 -10.55 -1.28
CA LEU A 439 23.19 -10.59 -1.92
C LEU A 439 22.33 -11.79 -1.48
N LYS A 440 22.90 -12.79 -0.79
CA LYS A 440 22.18 -14.00 -0.35
C LYS A 440 20.86 -13.69 0.35
N GLY A 441 20.85 -12.71 1.25
CA GLY A 441 19.64 -12.34 2.01
C GLY A 441 18.51 -11.82 1.12
N MET A 442 18.85 -11.02 0.10
CA MET A 442 17.89 -10.49 -0.87
C MET A 442 17.40 -11.59 -1.83
N LEU A 443 18.28 -12.49 -2.28
CA LEU A 443 17.89 -13.60 -3.16
C LEU A 443 17.02 -14.66 -2.44
N MET A 444 17.17 -14.82 -1.13
CA MET A 444 16.36 -15.74 -0.34
C MET A 444 14.88 -15.34 -0.25
N GLN A 445 14.52 -14.08 -0.54
CA GLN A 445 13.13 -13.61 -0.61
C GLN A 445 12.31 -14.36 -1.66
N PHE A 446 12.95 -14.99 -2.66
CA PHE A 446 12.27 -15.87 -3.62
C PHE A 446 11.50 -17.03 -2.95
N ARG A 447 11.86 -17.40 -1.71
CA ARG A 447 11.15 -18.41 -0.91
C ARG A 447 9.78 -17.94 -0.40
N GLU A 448 9.45 -16.65 -0.52
CA GLU A 448 8.14 -16.11 -0.16
C GLU A 448 7.06 -16.50 -1.19
N VAL A 449 7.43 -16.74 -2.46
CA VAL A 449 6.47 -17.03 -3.54
C VAL A 449 5.56 -18.23 -3.25
N PRO A 450 6.07 -19.41 -2.84
CA PRO A 450 5.19 -20.54 -2.52
C PRO A 450 4.29 -20.29 -1.30
N TYR A 451 4.74 -19.46 -0.36
CA TYR A 451 3.95 -19.07 0.81
C TYR A 451 2.80 -18.13 0.40
N LEU A 452 3.11 -17.07 -0.37
CA LEU A 452 2.14 -16.12 -0.89
C LEU A 452 1.11 -16.82 -1.78
N TRP A 453 1.55 -17.68 -2.71
CA TRP A 453 0.64 -18.39 -3.61
C TRP A 453 -0.41 -19.26 -2.88
N ARG A 454 -0.05 -19.84 -1.72
CA ARG A 454 -0.97 -20.66 -0.91
C ARG A 454 -1.90 -19.83 -0.03
N ARG A 455 -1.51 -18.61 0.35
CA ARG A 455 -2.24 -17.77 1.31
C ARG A 455 -3.04 -16.69 0.62
N ASP A 456 -2.41 -15.90 -0.23
CA ASP A 456 -3.03 -14.78 -0.93
C ASP A 456 -2.47 -14.61 -2.36
N LYS A 457 -3.28 -15.04 -3.34
CA LYS A 457 -2.88 -15.06 -4.76
C LYS A 457 -2.60 -13.68 -5.34
N PRO A 458 -3.39 -12.63 -5.10
CA PRO A 458 -3.14 -11.34 -5.73
C PRO A 458 -1.89 -10.66 -5.17
N ASP A 459 -1.54 -10.86 -3.89
CA ASP A 459 -0.26 -10.41 -3.33
C ASP A 459 0.93 -11.15 -4.00
N CYS A 460 0.76 -12.44 -4.32
CA CYS A 460 1.75 -13.18 -5.11
C CYS A 460 1.89 -12.63 -6.55
N VAL A 461 0.80 -12.15 -7.15
CA VAL A 461 0.83 -11.50 -8.48
C VAL A 461 1.59 -10.18 -8.42
N VAL A 462 1.40 -9.37 -7.38
CA VAL A 462 2.16 -8.12 -7.17
C VAL A 462 3.66 -8.42 -7.03
N TRP A 463 4.02 -9.42 -6.22
CA TRP A 463 5.42 -9.81 -6.04
C TRP A 463 6.07 -10.29 -7.36
N LEU A 464 5.41 -11.21 -8.07
CA LEU A 464 5.92 -11.78 -9.33
C LEU A 464 5.97 -10.72 -10.44
N GLY A 465 4.91 -9.93 -10.57
CA GLY A 465 4.81 -8.84 -11.53
C GLY A 465 5.93 -7.83 -11.33
N THR A 466 6.12 -7.35 -10.10
CA THR A 466 7.19 -6.40 -9.76
C THR A 466 8.57 -6.98 -10.06
N CYS A 467 8.84 -8.22 -9.66
CA CYS A 467 10.14 -8.87 -9.88
C CYS A 467 10.44 -9.03 -11.39
N ILE A 468 9.51 -9.58 -12.16
CA ILE A 468 9.66 -9.81 -13.61
C ILE A 468 9.81 -8.48 -14.35
N LEU A 469 8.93 -7.50 -14.08
CA LEU A 469 8.98 -6.19 -14.74
C LEU A 469 10.28 -5.46 -14.42
N SER A 470 10.79 -5.56 -13.19
CA SER A 470 12.06 -4.95 -12.78
C SER A 470 13.30 -5.62 -13.38
N ILE A 471 13.26 -6.94 -13.63
CA ILE A 471 14.34 -7.63 -14.32
C ILE A 471 14.42 -7.19 -15.79
N PHE A 472 13.27 -7.14 -16.48
CA PHE A 472 13.25 -6.90 -17.93
C PHE A 472 13.23 -5.43 -18.33
N LEU A 473 12.46 -4.57 -17.65
CA LEU A 473 12.36 -3.15 -18.03
C LEU A 473 13.50 -2.29 -17.46
N GLY A 474 14.21 -2.80 -16.44
CA GLY A 474 15.10 -2.01 -15.60
C GLY A 474 14.46 -1.70 -14.24
N LEU A 475 15.28 -1.27 -13.28
CA LEU A 475 14.83 -1.10 -11.90
C LEU A 475 13.94 0.14 -11.72
N ASP A 476 14.20 1.21 -12.46
CA ASP A 476 13.40 2.43 -12.46
C ASP A 476 11.98 2.20 -13.03
N LEU A 477 11.89 1.72 -14.28
CA LEU A 477 10.62 1.42 -14.93
C LEU A 477 9.89 0.26 -14.26
N GLY A 478 10.65 -0.72 -13.74
CA GLY A 478 10.13 -1.86 -13.00
C GLY A 478 9.42 -1.48 -11.71
N LEU A 479 9.98 -0.53 -10.94
CA LEU A 479 9.34 -0.02 -9.72
C LEU A 479 8.02 0.70 -10.05
N ALA A 480 8.02 1.56 -11.06
CA ALA A 480 6.80 2.26 -11.49
C ALA A 480 5.72 1.29 -11.97
N ALA A 481 6.10 0.28 -12.77
CA ALA A 481 5.17 -0.73 -13.25
C ALA A 481 4.68 -1.64 -12.12
N GLY A 482 5.54 -2.02 -11.16
CA GLY A 482 5.17 -2.78 -9.97
C GLY A 482 4.15 -2.04 -9.10
N LEU A 483 4.35 -0.73 -8.88
CA LEU A 483 3.38 0.11 -8.18
C LEU A 483 2.04 0.17 -8.92
N GLY A 484 2.07 0.25 -10.24
CA GLY A 484 0.86 0.15 -11.07
C GLY A 484 0.12 -1.17 -10.86
N VAL A 485 0.83 -2.31 -10.84
CA VAL A 485 0.23 -3.64 -10.57
C VAL A 485 -0.36 -3.71 -9.16
N GLU A 486 0.30 -3.14 -8.15
CA GLU A 486 -0.22 -3.08 -6.78
C GLU A 486 -1.52 -2.27 -6.71
N LEU A 487 -1.55 -1.06 -7.27
CA LEU A 487 -2.73 -0.20 -7.28
C LEU A 487 -3.90 -0.85 -8.02
N ILE A 488 -3.64 -1.49 -9.17
CA ILE A 488 -4.66 -2.24 -9.92
C ILE A 488 -5.19 -3.41 -9.09
N SER A 489 -4.32 -4.14 -8.37
CA SER A 489 -4.75 -5.23 -7.48
C SER A 489 -5.70 -4.73 -6.38
N VAL A 490 -5.39 -3.59 -5.76
CA VAL A 490 -6.28 -2.97 -4.75
C VAL A 490 -7.63 -2.60 -5.37
N VAL A 491 -7.62 -1.94 -6.53
CA VAL A 491 -8.87 -1.56 -7.23
C VAL A 491 -9.71 -2.79 -7.56
N LEU A 492 -9.12 -3.86 -8.12
CA LEU A 492 -9.84 -5.09 -8.45
C LEU A 492 -10.42 -5.78 -7.20
N ARG A 493 -9.70 -5.78 -6.07
CA ARG A 493 -10.21 -6.31 -4.80
C ARG A 493 -11.43 -5.55 -4.29
N THR A 494 -11.43 -4.22 -4.41
CA THR A 494 -12.57 -3.37 -4.00
C THR A 494 -13.76 -3.46 -4.96
N GLN A 495 -13.49 -3.75 -6.24
CA GLN A 495 -14.51 -3.86 -7.28
C GLN A 495 -15.37 -5.12 -7.16
N PHE A 496 -14.78 -6.24 -6.73
CA PHE A 496 -15.43 -7.55 -6.66
C PHE A 496 -15.54 -8.08 -5.22
N PRO A 497 -16.27 -7.41 -4.31
CA PRO A 497 -16.47 -7.90 -2.96
C PRO A 497 -17.42 -9.11 -2.93
N ARG A 498 -17.25 -9.97 -1.92
CA ARG A 498 -18.17 -11.09 -1.68
C ARG A 498 -19.45 -10.59 -1.01
N CYS A 499 -20.50 -10.39 -1.79
CA CYS A 499 -21.83 -10.09 -1.26
C CYS A 499 -22.43 -11.32 -0.59
N SER A 500 -23.20 -11.11 0.49
CA SER A 500 -23.83 -12.18 1.26
C SER A 500 -25.30 -11.83 1.54
N VAL A 501 -26.13 -12.87 1.62
CA VAL A 501 -27.53 -12.74 2.07
C VAL A 501 -27.56 -13.20 3.52
N LEU A 502 -28.02 -12.31 4.40
CA LEU A 502 -28.04 -12.58 5.84
C LEU A 502 -29.38 -13.19 6.26
N VAL A 503 -29.33 -14.02 7.29
CA VAL A 503 -30.48 -14.63 7.96
C VAL A 503 -30.33 -14.53 9.48
N ASN A 504 -31.44 -14.53 10.19
CA ASN A 504 -31.47 -14.42 11.65
C ASN A 504 -31.16 -15.78 12.30
N ILE A 505 -30.44 -15.79 13.42
CA ILE A 505 -30.32 -16.97 14.28
C ILE A 505 -31.48 -16.97 15.27
N LYS A 506 -32.30 -18.03 15.25
CA LYS A 506 -33.52 -18.18 16.06
C LYS A 506 -33.35 -17.72 17.51
N GLY A 507 -34.21 -16.79 17.93
CA GLY A 507 -34.26 -16.29 19.30
C GLY A 507 -33.13 -15.33 19.68
N THR A 508 -32.44 -14.76 18.69
CA THR A 508 -31.34 -13.78 18.91
C THR A 508 -31.44 -12.61 17.94
N ASP A 509 -30.70 -11.55 18.22
CA ASP A 509 -30.47 -10.38 17.35
C ASP A 509 -29.29 -10.59 16.38
N ILE A 510 -28.81 -11.82 16.22
CA ILE A 510 -27.61 -12.14 15.44
C ILE A 510 -27.98 -12.53 14.02
N TYR A 511 -27.41 -11.80 13.05
CA TYR A 511 -27.57 -12.06 11.62
C TYR A 511 -26.26 -12.59 11.00
N LYS A 512 -26.35 -13.68 10.23
CA LYS A 512 -25.19 -14.36 9.61
C LYS A 512 -25.50 -14.80 8.18
N ASP A 513 -24.46 -15.11 7.42
CA ASP A 513 -24.62 -15.63 6.05
C ASP A 513 -25.42 -16.94 6.09
N ARG A 514 -26.44 -17.00 5.22
CA ARG A 514 -27.32 -18.16 5.04
C ARG A 514 -26.57 -19.46 4.80
N LYS A 515 -25.40 -19.40 4.17
CA LYS A 515 -24.61 -20.59 3.80
C LYS A 515 -23.79 -21.18 4.95
N ASP A 516 -23.57 -20.43 6.02
CA ASP A 516 -22.64 -20.80 7.08
C ASP A 516 -23.30 -21.57 8.24
N TYR A 517 -24.62 -21.45 8.42
CA TYR A 517 -25.34 -21.96 9.59
C TYR A 517 -26.62 -22.73 9.23
N THR A 518 -26.95 -23.75 10.02
CA THR A 518 -28.16 -24.59 9.81
C THR A 518 -29.37 -24.14 10.62
N ASN A 519 -29.17 -23.60 11.83
CA ASN A 519 -30.27 -23.17 12.70
C ASN A 519 -30.65 -21.71 12.42
N ILE A 520 -31.33 -21.49 11.31
CA ILE A 520 -31.66 -20.17 10.77
C ILE A 520 -33.17 -19.90 10.84
N TYR A 521 -33.52 -18.63 11.01
CA TYR A 521 -34.86 -18.08 10.88
C TYR A 521 -34.84 -17.08 9.71
N ASP A 522 -35.69 -17.36 8.73
CA ASP A 522 -35.77 -16.62 7.47
C ASP A 522 -37.24 -16.26 7.25
N PRO A 523 -37.66 -15.02 7.59
CA PRO A 523 -39.05 -14.61 7.51
C PRO A 523 -39.50 -14.51 6.05
N GLU A 524 -40.73 -14.95 5.78
CA GLU A 524 -41.26 -15.01 4.43
C GLU A 524 -41.38 -13.61 3.80
N GLY A 525 -40.84 -13.45 2.60
CA GLY A 525 -40.90 -12.20 1.83
C GLY A 525 -39.95 -11.09 2.28
N VAL A 526 -38.99 -11.36 3.17
CA VAL A 526 -37.94 -10.40 3.55
C VAL A 526 -36.58 -10.86 3.04
N MET A 527 -35.79 -9.94 2.47
CA MET A 527 -34.42 -10.21 2.06
C MET A 527 -33.45 -9.24 2.74
N ILE A 528 -32.34 -9.76 3.27
CA ILE A 528 -31.29 -8.95 3.87
C ILE A 528 -30.01 -9.11 3.05
N PHE A 529 -29.57 -8.04 2.41
CA PHE A 529 -28.40 -8.04 1.53
C PHE A 529 -27.27 -7.21 2.12
N ARG A 530 -26.09 -7.83 2.28
CA ARG A 530 -24.89 -7.19 2.81
C ARG A 530 -23.81 -7.06 1.76
N ILE A 531 -23.26 -5.84 1.64
CA ILE A 531 -22.07 -5.54 0.83
C ILE A 531 -20.89 -5.10 1.71
N PRO A 532 -19.81 -5.89 1.79
CA PRO A 532 -18.64 -5.55 2.58
C PRO A 532 -17.62 -4.67 1.81
N SER A 533 -18.07 -3.56 1.21
CA SER A 533 -17.20 -2.67 0.41
C SER A 533 -17.78 -1.25 0.30
N PRO A 534 -16.95 -0.19 0.15
CA PRO A 534 -17.43 1.11 -0.33
C PRO A 534 -18.12 0.99 -1.68
N ILE A 535 -19.08 1.87 -1.95
CA ILE A 535 -19.80 1.88 -3.24
C ILE A 535 -19.39 3.13 -4.00
N PHE A 536 -18.84 2.96 -5.20
CA PHE A 536 -18.34 4.04 -6.04
C PHE A 536 -18.50 3.69 -7.52
N PHE A 537 -18.09 4.58 -8.41
CA PHE A 537 -18.30 4.45 -9.86
C PHE A 537 -17.86 3.10 -10.44
N ALA A 538 -16.82 2.46 -9.90
CA ALA A 538 -16.27 1.23 -10.47
C ALA A 538 -17.08 -0.03 -10.09
N ASN A 539 -17.83 -0.01 -8.99
CA ASN A 539 -18.51 -1.20 -8.46
C ASN A 539 -20.02 -1.07 -8.28
N ILE A 540 -20.61 0.12 -8.52
CA ILE A 540 -22.06 0.31 -8.44
C ILE A 540 -22.84 -0.64 -9.38
N GLU A 541 -22.34 -0.87 -10.59
CA GLU A 541 -22.98 -1.79 -11.54
C GLU A 541 -22.82 -3.26 -11.12
N PHE A 542 -21.68 -3.60 -10.50
CA PHE A 542 -21.48 -4.91 -9.90
C PHE A 542 -22.45 -5.14 -8.73
N PHE A 543 -22.61 -4.14 -7.85
CA PHE A 543 -23.57 -4.15 -6.75
C PHE A 543 -25.00 -4.35 -7.29
N ARG A 544 -25.41 -3.56 -8.28
CA ARG A 544 -26.72 -3.68 -8.93
C ARG A 544 -26.95 -5.09 -9.49
N THR A 545 -26.00 -5.61 -10.25
CA THR A 545 -26.10 -6.94 -10.87
C THR A 545 -26.23 -8.03 -9.81
N LYS A 546 -25.43 -7.95 -8.73
CA LYS A 546 -25.46 -8.93 -7.64
C LYS A 546 -26.72 -8.83 -6.79
N LEU A 547 -27.27 -7.62 -6.59
CA LEU A 547 -28.55 -7.44 -5.91
C LEU A 547 -29.69 -8.03 -6.74
N VAL A 548 -29.73 -7.76 -8.04
CA VAL A 548 -30.74 -8.33 -8.96
C VAL A 548 -30.64 -9.86 -9.04
N GLU A 549 -29.42 -10.41 -9.04
CA GLU A 549 -29.19 -11.86 -8.96
C GLU A 549 -29.70 -12.45 -7.64
N ALA A 550 -29.49 -11.75 -6.52
CA ALA A 550 -30.00 -12.17 -5.21
C ALA A 550 -31.53 -12.10 -5.11
N LEU A 551 -32.15 -11.05 -5.65
CA LEU A 551 -33.60 -10.85 -5.70
C LEU A 551 -34.32 -11.86 -6.60
N GLY A 552 -33.65 -12.41 -7.61
CA GLY A 552 -34.24 -13.36 -8.57
C GLY A 552 -35.10 -12.72 -9.66
N PHE A 553 -35.33 -11.40 -9.61
CA PHE A 553 -36.03 -10.64 -10.65
C PHE A 553 -35.35 -9.29 -10.89
N ASN A 554 -35.51 -8.76 -12.10
CA ASN A 554 -35.02 -7.42 -12.45
C ASN A 554 -36.16 -6.39 -12.27
N PRO A 555 -36.03 -5.41 -11.36
CA PRO A 555 -37.12 -4.50 -11.02
C PRO A 555 -37.56 -3.65 -12.22
N LEU A 556 -36.64 -3.15 -13.05
CA LEU A 556 -36.98 -2.43 -14.29
C LEU A 556 -37.80 -3.29 -15.25
N ARG A 557 -37.44 -4.56 -15.44
CA ARG A 557 -38.19 -5.45 -16.34
C ARG A 557 -39.60 -5.71 -15.83
N VAL A 558 -39.76 -5.89 -14.51
CA VAL A 558 -41.08 -6.05 -13.88
C VAL A 558 -41.89 -4.77 -14.06
N LEU A 559 -41.31 -3.60 -13.77
CA LEU A 559 -41.96 -2.29 -13.91
C LEU A 559 -42.44 -2.06 -15.36
N ARG A 560 -41.58 -2.30 -16.36
CA ARG A 560 -41.94 -2.17 -17.79
C ARG A 560 -43.09 -3.10 -18.18
N LYS A 561 -43.09 -4.35 -17.71
CA LYS A 561 -44.17 -5.31 -17.97
C LYS A 561 -45.47 -4.90 -17.28
N ARG A 562 -45.42 -4.42 -16.03
CA ARG A 562 -46.57 -3.87 -15.31
C ARG A 562 -47.14 -2.67 -16.06
N ASN A 563 -46.32 -1.70 -16.44
CA ASN A 563 -46.74 -0.52 -17.19
C ASN A 563 -47.34 -0.87 -18.56
N LYS A 564 -46.77 -1.85 -19.29
CA LYS A 564 -47.34 -2.37 -20.54
C LYS A 564 -48.69 -3.05 -20.32
N ALA A 565 -48.81 -3.85 -19.26
CA ALA A 565 -50.07 -4.51 -18.89
C ALA A 565 -51.15 -3.47 -18.52
N VAL A 566 -50.83 -2.48 -17.68
CA VAL A 566 -51.73 -1.38 -17.31
C VAL A 566 -52.23 -0.63 -18.54
N ARG A 567 -51.33 -0.26 -19.46
CA ARG A 567 -51.71 0.43 -20.71
C ARG A 567 -52.66 -0.41 -21.56
N ARG A 568 -52.41 -1.72 -21.67
CA ARG A 568 -53.26 -2.64 -22.43
C ARG A 568 -54.63 -2.80 -21.78
N ILE A 569 -54.68 -2.95 -20.45
CA ILE A 569 -55.93 -2.98 -19.68
C ILE A 569 -56.71 -1.67 -19.91
N ARG A 570 -56.07 -0.50 -19.85
CA ARG A 570 -56.72 0.78 -20.18
C ARG A 570 -57.28 0.83 -21.59
N LYS A 571 -56.53 0.35 -22.60
CA LYS A 571 -57.00 0.29 -23.99
C LYS A 571 -58.24 -0.61 -24.12
N LEU A 572 -58.25 -1.76 -23.45
CA LEU A 572 -59.36 -2.72 -23.51
C LEU A 572 -60.60 -2.23 -22.74
N LEU A 573 -60.41 -1.56 -21.59
CA LEU A 573 -61.48 -0.88 -20.86
C LEU A 573 -62.12 0.23 -21.71
N LYS A 574 -61.30 1.06 -22.39
CA LYS A 574 -61.80 2.12 -23.30
C LYS A 574 -62.56 1.57 -24.51
N LYS A 575 -62.21 0.37 -24.99
CA LYS A 575 -62.89 -0.32 -26.09
C LYS A 575 -64.14 -1.09 -25.65
N GLY A 576 -64.40 -1.22 -24.34
CA GLY A 576 -65.52 -1.98 -23.79
C GLY A 576 -65.38 -3.51 -23.88
N GLU A 577 -64.18 -4.00 -24.22
CA GLU A 577 -63.86 -5.43 -24.37
C GLU A 577 -63.54 -6.12 -23.02
N LEU A 578 -63.37 -5.32 -21.97
CA LEU A 578 -63.20 -5.76 -20.58
C LEU A 578 -64.14 -4.98 -19.67
N GLN A 579 -64.83 -5.66 -18.77
CA GLN A 579 -65.61 -5.06 -17.69
C GLN A 579 -65.05 -5.43 -16.32
N TRP A 580 -65.04 -4.46 -15.42
CA TRP A 580 -64.57 -4.62 -14.04
C TRP A 580 -65.72 -5.10 -13.14
N THR A 581 -65.52 -6.18 -12.40
CA THR A 581 -66.48 -6.71 -11.40
C THR A 581 -65.84 -6.84 -10.03
N SER A 582 -66.64 -6.97 -8.96
CA SER A 582 -66.16 -7.07 -7.57
C SER A 582 -65.29 -8.31 -7.29
N THR A 583 -65.27 -9.28 -8.20
CA THR A 583 -64.48 -10.52 -8.12
C THR A 583 -63.35 -10.61 -9.14
N GLY A 584 -63.11 -9.57 -9.96
CA GLY A 584 -62.03 -9.55 -10.95
C GLY A 584 -62.45 -9.03 -12.35
N PHE A 585 -61.64 -9.38 -13.36
CA PHE A 585 -61.84 -8.95 -14.75
C PHE A 585 -62.77 -9.89 -15.52
N LEU A 586 -63.78 -9.35 -16.20
CA LEU A 586 -64.70 -10.09 -17.05
C LEU A 586 -64.47 -9.70 -18.52
N ASN A 587 -64.04 -10.65 -19.36
CA ASN A 587 -63.87 -10.43 -20.79
C ASN A 587 -65.24 -10.51 -21.48
N THR A 588 -65.66 -9.42 -22.12
CA THR A 588 -66.97 -9.31 -22.78
C THR A 588 -66.92 -9.71 -24.26
N SER A 589 -65.74 -10.04 -24.80
CA SER A 589 -65.53 -10.33 -26.22
C SER A 589 -65.22 -11.81 -26.51
N PHE A 590 -65.92 -12.39 -27.49
CA PHE A 590 -65.73 -13.77 -27.97
C PHE A 590 -64.64 -13.93 -29.05
N LYS A 591 -63.83 -12.90 -29.33
CA LYS A 591 -62.78 -12.92 -30.38
C LYS A 591 -61.38 -12.96 -29.75
N PRO A 592 -60.42 -13.74 -30.29
CA PRO A 592 -59.04 -13.68 -29.85
C PRO A 592 -58.45 -12.30 -30.19
N ILE A 593 -58.03 -11.56 -29.16
CA ILE A 593 -57.41 -10.25 -29.28
C ILE A 593 -56.02 -10.45 -29.90
N LYS A 594 -55.81 -9.96 -31.13
CA LYS A 594 -54.50 -10.03 -31.82
C LYS A 594 -53.43 -9.24 -31.06
N GLU A 595 -52.21 -9.78 -31.01
CA GLU A 595 -51.03 -9.03 -30.59
C GLU A 595 -50.73 -7.94 -31.62
N SER A 596 -51.06 -6.69 -31.28
CA SER A 596 -50.50 -5.54 -31.98
C SER A 596 -49.21 -5.12 -31.29
N GLU A 597 -48.12 -5.02 -32.05
CA GLU A 597 -46.87 -4.45 -31.58
C GLU A 597 -47.10 -2.97 -31.23
N ASP A 598 -47.17 -2.67 -29.93
CA ASP A 598 -47.22 -1.29 -29.44
C ASP A 598 -45.82 -0.68 -29.59
N GLU A 599 -45.59 0.04 -30.70
CA GLU A 599 -44.48 0.99 -30.85
C GLU A 599 -44.70 2.15 -29.86
N SER A 600 -44.02 2.10 -28.71
CA SER A 600 -44.05 3.17 -27.72
C SER A 600 -42.64 3.48 -27.22
N ASN A 601 -42.39 4.76 -26.93
CA ASN A 601 -41.12 5.23 -26.40
C ASN A 601 -40.78 4.46 -25.11
N MET A 602 -39.63 3.77 -25.10
CA MET A 602 -39.20 2.96 -23.95
C MET A 602 -39.06 3.77 -22.65
N GLU A 603 -38.74 5.06 -22.75
CA GLU A 603 -38.52 5.94 -21.59
C GLU A 603 -39.79 6.17 -20.77
N GLU A 604 -40.98 6.16 -21.38
CA GLU A 604 -42.23 6.35 -20.62
C GLU A 604 -42.62 5.11 -19.80
N LEU A 605 -42.06 3.94 -20.12
CA LEU A 605 -42.32 2.70 -19.40
C LEU A 605 -41.50 2.60 -18.11
N ASP A 606 -40.53 3.49 -17.91
CA ASP A 606 -39.68 3.54 -16.71
C ASP A 606 -40.25 4.46 -15.61
N LEU A 607 -41.34 5.19 -15.91
CA LEU A 607 -42.08 6.03 -14.96
C LEU A 607 -42.89 5.19 -13.94
N PRO A 608 -43.22 5.75 -12.76
CA PRO A 608 -44.13 5.12 -11.80
C PRO A 608 -45.46 4.70 -12.45
N THR A 609 -45.98 3.55 -12.06
CA THR A 609 -47.25 3.05 -12.60
C THR A 609 -48.40 3.94 -12.14
N ASP A 610 -49.01 4.66 -13.08
CA ASP A 610 -50.17 5.51 -12.79
C ASP A 610 -51.46 4.68 -12.72
N PHE A 611 -52.12 4.72 -11.55
CA PHE A 611 -53.37 4.03 -11.29
C PHE A 611 -54.59 4.98 -11.19
N LYS A 612 -54.42 6.30 -11.36
CA LYS A 612 -55.47 7.31 -11.09
C LYS A 612 -56.78 7.09 -11.86
N ASP A 613 -56.70 6.48 -13.04
CA ASP A 613 -57.85 6.22 -13.92
C ASP A 613 -58.39 4.78 -13.82
N LEU A 614 -57.89 3.95 -12.90
CA LEU A 614 -58.32 2.55 -12.73
C LEU A 614 -59.29 2.40 -11.55
N PRO A 615 -60.32 1.55 -11.70
CA PRO A 615 -61.39 1.39 -10.70
C PRO A 615 -60.93 0.72 -9.39
N ALA A 616 -59.80 0.01 -9.36
CA ALA A 616 -59.15 -0.46 -8.14
C ALA A 616 -57.66 -0.81 -8.37
N ARG A 617 -56.94 -1.15 -7.28
CA ARG A 617 -55.55 -1.62 -7.31
C ARG A 617 -55.48 -3.04 -7.90
N ILE A 618 -54.55 -3.27 -8.81
CA ILE A 618 -54.38 -4.56 -9.49
C ILE A 618 -53.52 -5.46 -8.60
N ASP A 619 -54.02 -6.67 -8.31
CA ASP A 619 -53.19 -7.72 -7.71
C ASP A 619 -52.33 -8.36 -8.81
N TRP A 620 -51.02 -8.15 -8.72
CA TRP A 620 -50.04 -8.64 -9.70
C TRP A 620 -49.72 -10.14 -9.55
N ASN A 621 -50.10 -10.75 -8.41
CA ASN A 621 -49.87 -12.16 -8.13
C ASN A 621 -51.07 -13.04 -8.53
N ALA A 622 -52.19 -12.42 -8.91
CA ALA A 622 -53.39 -13.10 -9.42
C ALA A 622 -53.32 -13.31 -10.96
N GLU A 623 -54.15 -14.22 -11.49
CA GLU A 623 -54.26 -14.42 -12.94
C GLU A 623 -54.77 -13.16 -13.64
N LEU A 624 -53.91 -12.55 -14.46
CA LEU A 624 -54.24 -11.36 -15.24
C LEU A 624 -55.02 -11.75 -16.52
N PRO A 625 -55.95 -10.90 -16.98
CA PRO A 625 -56.75 -11.17 -18.17
C PRO A 625 -55.90 -11.17 -19.46
N VAL A 626 -56.33 -11.93 -20.48
CA VAL A 626 -55.82 -11.89 -21.87
C VAL A 626 -54.34 -12.32 -22.05
N ASN A 627 -53.94 -13.47 -21.49
CA ASN A 627 -52.59 -14.04 -21.62
C ASN A 627 -51.43 -13.06 -21.28
N LEU A 628 -51.70 -12.05 -20.44
CA LEU A 628 -50.70 -11.12 -19.96
C LEU A 628 -49.94 -11.75 -18.79
N SER A 629 -48.68 -12.13 -19.01
CA SER A 629 -47.81 -12.65 -17.94
C SER A 629 -46.87 -11.56 -17.40
N VAL A 630 -47.12 -11.14 -16.17
CA VAL A 630 -46.21 -10.31 -15.38
C VAL A 630 -45.47 -11.24 -14.41
N PRO A 631 -44.14 -11.10 -14.22
CA PRO A 631 -43.42 -11.89 -13.23
C PRO A 631 -43.94 -11.56 -11.82
N PRO A 632 -44.29 -12.58 -11.01
CA PRO A 632 -44.66 -12.34 -9.61
C PRO A 632 -43.45 -11.82 -8.84
N VAL A 633 -43.72 -11.02 -7.80
CA VAL A 633 -42.70 -10.50 -6.88
C VAL A 633 -43.03 -11.05 -5.50
N GLU A 634 -42.21 -11.99 -5.05
CA GLU A 634 -42.44 -12.74 -3.80
C GLU A 634 -41.91 -11.99 -2.56
N ILE A 635 -41.08 -10.96 -2.76
CA ILE A 635 -40.44 -10.19 -1.70
C ILE A 635 -41.23 -8.90 -1.47
N HIS A 636 -41.61 -8.61 -0.22
CA HIS A 636 -42.24 -7.35 0.17
C HIS A 636 -41.23 -6.35 0.74
N SER A 637 -40.20 -6.81 1.45
CA SER A 637 -39.21 -5.94 2.10
C SER A 637 -37.76 -6.35 1.80
N LEU A 638 -36.92 -5.36 1.48
CA LEU A 638 -35.48 -5.49 1.29
C LEU A 638 -34.72 -4.65 2.31
N ILE A 639 -33.78 -5.27 3.03
CA ILE A 639 -32.83 -4.59 3.90
C ILE A 639 -31.45 -4.58 3.25
N LEU A 640 -30.85 -3.41 3.18
CA LEU A 640 -29.47 -3.20 2.76
C LEU A 640 -28.60 -2.87 3.97
N ASP A 641 -27.65 -3.77 4.28
CA ASP A 641 -26.68 -3.56 5.37
C ASP A 641 -25.48 -2.74 4.87
N PHE A 642 -25.39 -1.49 5.34
CA PHE A 642 -24.37 -0.51 4.99
C PHE A 642 -23.23 -0.42 6.01
N ALA A 643 -23.15 -1.33 7.00
CA ALA A 643 -22.15 -1.30 8.06
C ALA A 643 -20.68 -1.28 7.57
N ALA A 644 -20.43 -1.73 6.34
CA ALA A 644 -19.09 -1.79 5.74
C ALA A 644 -18.90 -0.81 4.57
N VAL A 645 -19.90 0.02 4.26
CA VAL A 645 -19.78 1.06 3.24
C VAL A 645 -19.03 2.23 3.87
N SER A 646 -17.79 2.47 3.44
CA SER A 646 -16.95 3.52 4.02
C SER A 646 -17.07 4.87 3.32
N PHE A 647 -17.46 4.90 2.04
CA PHE A 647 -17.76 6.12 1.30
C PHE A 647 -18.69 5.84 0.11
N LEU A 648 -19.35 6.91 -0.35
CA LEU A 648 -20.15 6.96 -1.58
C LEU A 648 -19.65 8.10 -2.47
N ASP A 649 -19.49 7.89 -3.78
CA ASP A 649 -19.26 8.97 -4.75
C ASP A 649 -20.54 9.38 -5.47
N ILE A 650 -20.48 10.42 -6.31
CA ILE A 650 -21.68 10.96 -7.00
C ILE A 650 -22.31 9.90 -7.91
N SER A 651 -21.50 9.12 -8.62
CA SER A 651 -21.98 8.06 -9.53
C SER A 651 -22.65 6.92 -8.77
N ALA A 652 -22.14 6.55 -7.59
CA ALA A 652 -22.78 5.58 -6.71
C ALA A 652 -24.07 6.13 -6.11
N LEU A 653 -24.11 7.41 -5.74
CA LEU A 653 -25.32 8.06 -5.23
C LEU A 653 -26.43 8.03 -6.28
N THR A 654 -26.13 8.43 -7.52
CA THR A 654 -27.14 8.39 -8.60
C THR A 654 -27.57 6.98 -8.92
N GLY A 655 -26.63 6.03 -9.07
CA GLY A 655 -26.93 4.62 -9.34
C GLY A 655 -27.73 3.94 -8.22
N LEU A 656 -27.37 4.21 -6.96
CA LEU A 656 -28.11 3.72 -5.80
C LEU A 656 -29.51 4.31 -5.75
N LYS A 657 -29.64 5.63 -5.93
CA LYS A 657 -30.94 6.31 -5.96
C LYS A 657 -31.85 5.74 -7.04
N THR A 658 -31.34 5.52 -8.25
CA THR A 658 -32.11 4.87 -9.32
C THR A 658 -32.55 3.46 -8.94
N LEU A 659 -31.67 2.67 -8.34
CA LEU A 659 -31.98 1.30 -7.94
C LEU A 659 -33.05 1.24 -6.85
N LEU A 660 -32.97 2.12 -5.85
CA LEU A 660 -33.98 2.22 -4.79
C LEU A 660 -35.35 2.59 -5.36
N ARG A 661 -35.41 3.62 -6.24
CA ARG A 661 -36.66 4.02 -6.90
C ARG A 661 -37.26 2.90 -7.73
N GLU A 662 -36.43 2.14 -8.45
CA GLU A 662 -36.88 0.97 -9.23
C GLU A 662 -37.54 -0.09 -8.35
N LEU A 663 -36.99 -0.35 -7.15
CA LEU A 663 -37.54 -1.30 -6.20
C LEU A 663 -38.85 -0.80 -5.56
N ILE A 664 -38.87 0.46 -5.11
CA ILE A 664 -40.04 1.11 -4.52
C ILE A 664 -41.22 1.11 -5.52
N ARG A 665 -40.97 1.40 -6.80
CA ARG A 665 -41.99 1.39 -7.86
C ARG A 665 -42.56 0.00 -8.16
N VAL A 666 -41.83 -1.06 -7.80
CA VAL A 666 -42.30 -2.46 -7.90
C VAL A 666 -43.01 -2.91 -6.62
N GLU A 667 -43.28 -1.98 -5.69
CA GLU A 667 -43.95 -2.22 -4.40
C GLU A 667 -43.09 -3.07 -3.44
N VAL A 668 -41.77 -2.94 -3.52
CA VAL A 668 -40.82 -3.50 -2.54
C VAL A 668 -40.35 -2.38 -1.61
N ASP A 669 -40.61 -2.51 -0.31
CA ASP A 669 -40.12 -1.57 0.69
C ASP A 669 -38.62 -1.77 0.89
N VAL A 670 -37.83 -0.69 0.83
CA VAL A 670 -36.38 -0.76 0.99
C VAL A 670 -35.95 -0.04 2.26
N TYR A 671 -35.11 -0.70 3.06
CA TYR A 671 -34.56 -0.19 4.31
C TYR A 671 -33.04 -0.22 4.28
N ILE A 672 -32.38 0.83 4.74
CA ILE A 672 -30.92 0.93 4.82
C ILE A 672 -30.51 0.96 6.28
N VAL A 673 -29.48 0.20 6.64
CA VAL A 673 -29.14 -0.04 8.04
C VAL A 673 -27.66 0.20 8.30
N ALA A 674 -27.33 0.68 9.50
CA ALA A 674 -25.95 0.83 9.97
C ALA A 674 -25.11 1.74 9.05
N CYS A 675 -25.74 2.80 8.55
CA CYS A 675 -25.09 3.80 7.71
C CYS A 675 -24.22 4.71 8.58
N ASP A 676 -22.96 4.94 8.20
CA ASP A 676 -22.09 5.87 8.94
C ASP A 676 -22.65 7.31 8.90
N SER A 677 -22.53 8.02 10.01
CA SER A 677 -22.96 9.41 10.15
C SER A 677 -22.43 10.35 9.06
N TYR A 678 -21.19 10.14 8.60
CA TYR A 678 -20.58 10.89 7.51
C TYR A 678 -21.27 10.63 6.17
N ILE A 679 -21.73 9.40 5.93
CA ILE A 679 -22.44 9.05 4.71
C ILE A 679 -23.84 9.65 4.74
N LEU A 680 -24.54 9.60 5.87
CA LEU A 680 -25.84 10.26 6.06
C LEU A 680 -25.77 11.76 5.78
N GLU A 681 -24.79 12.47 6.35
CA GLU A 681 -24.56 13.89 6.05
C GLU A 681 -24.35 14.13 4.56
N LYS A 682 -23.53 13.31 3.92
CA LYS A 682 -23.29 13.39 2.47
C LYS A 682 -24.54 13.14 1.63
N LEU A 683 -25.43 12.24 2.06
CA LEU A 683 -26.72 11.98 1.40
C LEU A 683 -27.62 13.22 1.47
N HIS A 684 -27.68 13.90 2.62
CA HIS A 684 -28.40 15.17 2.75
C HIS A 684 -27.79 16.27 1.87
N ASP A 685 -26.48 16.47 1.93
CA ASP A 685 -25.76 17.50 1.16
C ASP A 685 -25.93 17.32 -0.36
N CYS A 686 -26.03 16.06 -0.82
CA CYS A 686 -26.18 15.72 -2.23
C CYS A 686 -27.65 15.63 -2.69
N SER A 687 -28.63 16.06 -1.88
CA SER A 687 -30.07 15.97 -2.21
C SER A 687 -30.50 14.56 -2.63
N PHE A 688 -29.98 13.54 -1.93
CA PHE A 688 -30.31 12.14 -2.19
C PHE A 688 -31.78 11.85 -1.88
N PHE A 689 -32.31 12.45 -0.82
CA PHE A 689 -33.70 12.29 -0.38
C PHE A 689 -34.67 13.10 -1.25
N ASP A 690 -35.85 12.53 -1.50
CA ASP A 690 -36.95 13.16 -2.23
C ASP A 690 -38.30 12.51 -1.85
N ASP A 691 -39.34 12.76 -2.64
CA ASP A 691 -40.69 12.24 -2.39
C ASP A 691 -40.77 10.69 -2.42
N GLU A 692 -39.90 10.03 -3.21
CA GLU A 692 -39.86 8.56 -3.30
C GLU A 692 -38.90 7.95 -2.28
N VAL A 693 -37.69 8.52 -2.13
CA VAL A 693 -36.63 8.05 -1.21
C VAL A 693 -36.61 8.90 0.05
N GLN A 694 -37.23 8.39 1.11
CA GLN A 694 -37.40 9.11 2.38
C GLN A 694 -36.32 8.75 3.40
N PRO A 695 -35.94 9.67 4.31
CA PRO A 695 -34.95 9.37 5.34
C PRO A 695 -35.47 8.40 6.43
N SER A 696 -36.80 8.25 6.55
CA SER A 696 -37.46 7.21 7.35
C SER A 696 -37.09 5.76 6.96
N MET A 697 -36.46 5.55 5.81
CA MET A 697 -35.93 4.25 5.36
C MET A 697 -34.66 3.83 6.12
N PHE A 698 -34.05 4.73 6.91
CA PHE A 698 -32.77 4.49 7.58
C PHE A 698 -32.94 4.07 9.04
N PHE A 699 -32.29 2.97 9.41
CA PHE A 699 -32.34 2.37 10.74
C PHE A 699 -30.94 2.22 11.34
N LEU A 700 -30.85 2.34 12.66
CA LEU A 700 -29.58 2.22 13.38
C LEU A 700 -29.06 0.79 13.32
N THR A 701 -29.94 -0.19 13.58
CA THR A 701 -29.58 -1.61 13.63
C THR A 701 -30.48 -2.46 12.76
N LEU A 702 -29.94 -3.61 12.38
CA LEU A 702 -30.62 -4.56 11.49
C LEU A 702 -31.83 -5.16 12.20
N HIS A 703 -31.71 -5.37 13.51
CA HIS A 703 -32.80 -5.87 14.32
C HIS A 703 -33.95 -4.86 14.41
N ASP A 704 -33.67 -3.56 14.54
CA ASP A 704 -34.71 -2.53 14.52
C ASP A 704 -35.46 -2.54 13.17
N ALA A 705 -34.75 -2.54 12.05
CA ALA A 705 -35.38 -2.63 10.73
C ALA A 705 -36.25 -3.90 10.59
N MET A 706 -35.78 -5.04 11.08
CA MET A 706 -36.53 -6.30 11.03
C MET A 706 -37.80 -6.28 11.88
N LEU A 707 -37.74 -5.72 13.10
CA LEU A 707 -38.91 -5.60 13.97
C LEU A 707 -39.95 -4.65 13.35
N HIS A 708 -39.51 -3.54 12.76
CA HIS A 708 -40.38 -2.62 12.03
C HIS A 708 -41.11 -3.31 10.86
N ILE A 709 -40.39 -4.15 10.11
CA ILE A 709 -40.97 -4.92 9.00
C ILE A 709 -41.99 -5.94 9.51
N LEU A 710 -41.68 -6.66 10.59
CA LEU A 710 -42.61 -7.63 11.17
C LEU A 710 -43.87 -6.98 11.74
N GLU A 711 -43.77 -5.76 12.26
CA GLU A 711 -44.93 -4.97 12.71
C GLU A 711 -45.81 -4.53 11.52
N LYS A 712 -45.19 -4.12 10.41
CA LYS A 712 -45.90 -3.70 9.18
C LYS A 712 -46.50 -4.87 8.40
N HIS A 713 -45.82 -6.01 8.39
CA HIS A 713 -46.18 -7.23 7.67
C HIS A 713 -46.14 -8.44 8.62
N PRO A 714 -47.15 -8.63 9.47
CA PRO A 714 -47.21 -9.75 10.40
C PRO A 714 -47.29 -11.09 9.64
N GLU A 715 -46.57 -12.10 10.12
CA GLU A 715 -46.54 -13.43 9.50
C GLU A 715 -47.93 -14.09 9.51
N SER A 716 -48.25 -14.83 8.44
CA SER A 716 -49.55 -15.49 8.27
C SER A 716 -49.87 -16.55 9.34
N THR A 717 -48.85 -17.04 10.06
CA THR A 717 -48.95 -18.01 11.16
C THR A 717 -49.57 -17.46 12.45
N GLU A 718 -49.69 -16.15 12.63
CA GLU A 718 -50.27 -15.56 13.85
C GLU A 718 -51.77 -15.21 13.75
N LYS A 719 -52.45 -15.50 12.64
CA LYS A 719 -53.92 -15.42 12.56
C LYS A 719 -54.59 -16.62 13.23
N LYS A 720 -54.34 -16.85 14.53
CA LYS A 720 -55.19 -17.65 15.42
C LYS A 720 -54.77 -17.50 16.89
N SER A 721 -55.23 -16.41 17.53
CA SER A 721 -55.86 -16.47 18.87
C SER A 721 -56.27 -15.06 19.31
N ASP A 722 -57.55 -14.73 19.15
CA ASP A 722 -58.23 -13.91 20.14
C ASP A 722 -58.15 -14.65 21.48
N HIS A 723 -57.45 -14.09 22.45
CA HIS A 723 -57.78 -14.00 23.88
C HIS A 723 -56.54 -13.55 24.66
N ASP A 724 -56.72 -12.46 25.43
CA ASP A 724 -56.04 -12.11 26.67
C ASP A 724 -54.52 -12.32 26.79
N MET A 725 -53.82 -11.20 26.96
CA MET A 725 -52.73 -11.04 27.92
C MET A 725 -51.81 -12.26 28.08
N ILE A 726 -50.83 -12.42 27.18
CA ILE A 726 -49.73 -13.38 27.37
C ILE A 726 -48.82 -12.85 28.48
N ILE A 727 -49.21 -13.17 29.71
CA ILE A 727 -48.31 -13.34 30.83
C ILE A 727 -47.47 -14.57 30.50
N THR A 728 -46.18 -14.39 30.21
CA THR A 728 -45.25 -15.51 30.24
C THR A 728 -45.01 -15.89 31.71
N THR A 729 -45.82 -16.82 32.23
CA THR A 729 -45.56 -17.49 33.49
C THR A 729 -44.35 -18.41 33.31
N VAL A 730 -43.21 -17.99 33.85
CA VAL A 730 -42.15 -18.93 34.27
C VAL A 730 -42.10 -18.89 35.79
N THR A 731 -42.55 -19.97 36.41
CA THR A 731 -42.47 -20.23 37.84
C THR A 731 -41.01 -20.33 38.28
N VAL A 732 -40.55 -19.43 39.16
CA VAL A 732 -39.42 -19.71 40.05
C VAL A 732 -39.72 -19.14 41.45
N HIS A 733 -39.49 -19.98 42.45
CA HIS A 733 -39.59 -19.69 43.88
C HIS A 733 -38.88 -18.40 44.29
N ASN A 734 -39.58 -17.61 45.10
CA ASN A 734 -38.96 -16.59 45.94
C ASN A 734 -38.78 -17.19 47.35
N PRO A 735 -37.72 -16.83 48.08
CA PRO A 735 -37.99 -15.94 49.19
C PRO A 735 -36.99 -14.78 49.33
N ARG A 736 -37.58 -13.57 49.40
CA ARG A 736 -37.27 -12.42 50.26
C ARG A 736 -35.79 -12.00 50.38
N VAL A 737 -35.48 -10.77 50.01
CA VAL A 737 -35.18 -9.65 50.94
C VAL A 737 -35.36 -8.31 50.20
N SER A 738 -35.91 -7.33 50.92
CA SER A 738 -36.25 -5.98 50.51
C SER A 738 -35.07 -4.99 50.51
N LEU A 739 -35.19 -3.92 49.72
CA LEU A 739 -35.00 -2.49 50.06
C LEU A 739 -34.13 -1.67 49.09
N ARG A 740 -34.75 -0.56 48.67
CA ARG A 740 -34.25 0.81 48.46
C ARG A 740 -33.64 1.19 47.10
N SER A 741 -34.40 2.04 46.42
CA SER A 741 -33.93 3.10 45.54
C SER A 741 -33.11 4.14 46.31
N ARG A 742 -32.08 4.69 45.66
CA ARG A 742 -31.57 6.03 45.95
C ARG A 742 -30.87 6.65 44.74
N ASP A 743 -31.06 7.97 44.68
CA ASP A 743 -30.74 8.96 43.67
C ASP A 743 -29.30 9.07 43.15
N LYS A 744 -29.24 9.44 41.86
CA LYS A 744 -28.51 10.53 41.16
C LYS A 744 -27.07 10.94 41.54
N ASN A 745 -26.39 11.32 40.44
CA ASN A 745 -25.29 12.27 40.25
C ASN A 745 -23.87 11.71 40.17
N ALA A 746 -23.34 11.65 38.95
CA ALA A 746 -21.92 11.87 38.65
C ALA A 746 -21.79 12.53 37.26
N PRO A 747 -20.87 13.51 37.08
CA PRO A 747 -20.77 14.31 35.86
C PRO A 747 -20.04 13.58 34.73
N GLU A 748 -20.33 14.01 33.51
CA GLU A 748 -19.70 13.62 32.24
C GLU A 748 -18.16 13.70 32.29
N PRO A 749 -17.44 12.75 31.67
CA PRO A 749 -16.05 12.97 31.31
C PRO A 749 -15.97 13.58 29.91
N GLU A 750 -15.46 14.81 29.84
CA GLU A 750 -14.89 15.38 28.62
C GLU A 750 -13.83 14.43 28.04
N THR A 751 -14.05 13.91 26.84
CA THR A 751 -13.00 13.27 26.04
C THR A 751 -12.71 14.12 24.81
N LYS A 752 -11.57 14.81 24.84
CA LYS A 752 -10.91 15.41 23.68
C LYS A 752 -10.29 14.30 22.82
N PHE A 753 -10.77 14.18 21.58
CA PHE A 753 -10.01 13.69 20.44
C PHE A 753 -10.27 14.60 19.25
#